data_AF-A0A517XZT3-F1
#
_entry.id   AF-A0A517XZT3-F1
#
_cell.length_a   1.000
_cell.length_b   1.000
_cell.length_c   1.000
_cell.angle_alpha   90.00
_cell.angle_beta   90.00
_cell.angle_gamma   90.00
#
_symmetry.space_group_name_H-M   'P 1'
#
loop_
_entity.id
_entity.type
_entity.pdbx_description
1 polymer ?
#
loop_
_entity_poly.entity_id
_entity_poly.type
_entity_poly.pdbx_seq_one_letter_code
_entity_poly.pdbx_strand_id
1 'polypeptide(L)'
;MTRRAVPLAGLAALAAAVLAVRTDAPAADHPIPAPLAAAPPTRFECRWADTPISLDGKADDAAWAHAQPIDSFHLPWLKEKARLSRTATKARLLWDREYLYFFAEMEDSDLRAAVKEHDGDTWNDDVFELFFRPDRGKAGYYEFQVNALNTKFDAFFPKLNFDDFQKQKKAGDFHIESRVKVDGPLNAAKAGGAKGWAVEGRIPWTDFLKTGGRPAPGESWAFNLCRFDYHQGWDGPELSCVAPIREKKLSAFFHQTEDFADLKFVGPDARTSAQPVGLESLPPLTTSTVVGFPDPPPPYRAVRGIADYRPGYPIQVKPVPGTDQMLLLTQPRSYGPTTLWRFTHHGASAKDAVKLLDTPHEGTATDFTFHPKFAENGYVYVGWNGGAKGTKKKCHVTRYTMQTKAPYALDAASAATIIEWESDGHNGLAMCFGNDGKFYVTSGDGTSDSDTNNVGQKPDSILAKVLRIDVDRPAAGKQYSVPADNPFVTDARFVPETWAYGTRNPWRITCDPVSGQIWLGQNGQDLWEYAHLVKKGDNYGWSVTEGSYPFFPQRKAGPTPVTPPTVEHSHAEARSLTGGVVYRGTKLPELVGAYIYGDYSTGHIWAVKHDGTRLLWHKKIAVTTLKITAFALDARGELLICDHAADGTGGFFTLEPNPAPADTGFPRTLSASGLFASVRDHTMAAGVLPYSVNAPFWSDGLFKVRYLALPGGTGVGYKGNRGWSFPDGTVIVKSFAIDHVDRGPNARRWVETRFLTRQGGEWYGYSYEWNAEGTDATLLPAAGADREFVRRTPNGGEKVAWHYPSRAECMVCHSRAQEYVLGLCTSQLNRTQDYGGRPENQVRAFERLGLFRHDWAGEAKGRVKGAENGQQPGQREPRPSSLFTRFPTDMTALVDPYDAKQPLDARARSWLHVNCSSCHVEAGGGNAAMELEFTRELDKMRILDVKPLHQTFDLPDAKLVAPGHPERSVLVHRLGLRGPGQMPPLASTKVDERGAALMREWVRSLKK
;
A
#
# COMPACT_ATOMS: atom_id res chain seq x y z
N MET A 1 -61.83 34.57 19.79
CA MET A 1 -63.05 35.43 19.72
C MET A 1 -63.54 35.46 18.28
N THR A 2 -64.83 35.14 18.10
CA THR A 2 -65.72 35.50 16.97
C THR A 2 -65.26 35.17 15.54
N ARG A 3 -65.85 34.13 14.93
CA ARG A 3 -66.97 34.19 13.93
C ARG A 3 -66.42 34.50 12.52
N ARG A 4 -66.79 33.85 11.41
CA ARG A 4 -68.04 33.24 10.91
C ARG A 4 -67.67 32.54 9.57
N ALA A 5 -68.11 31.30 9.33
CA ALA A 5 -69.32 30.92 8.59
C ALA A 5 -69.17 30.86 7.05
N VAL A 6 -69.28 29.62 6.55
CA VAL A 6 -69.52 29.11 5.18
C VAL A 6 -70.94 29.54 4.70
N PRO A 7 -71.26 29.61 3.39
CA PRO A 7 -71.80 28.46 2.62
C PRO A 7 -71.29 28.41 1.15
N LEU A 8 -70.97 27.28 0.51
CA LEU A 8 -71.78 26.16 0.04
C LEU A 8 -73.04 26.52 -0.79
N ALA A 9 -72.91 26.29 -2.09
CA ALA A 9 -73.86 25.67 -3.02
C ALA A 9 -75.21 26.34 -3.37
N GLY A 10 -75.49 26.30 -4.68
CA GLY A 10 -76.80 26.42 -5.31
C GLY A 10 -76.63 26.77 -6.78
N LEU A 11 -77.30 26.21 -7.77
CA LEU A 11 -78.30 25.15 -7.94
C LEU A 11 -78.08 24.69 -9.41
N ALA A 12 -78.06 23.39 -9.70
CA ALA A 12 -79.19 22.66 -10.27
C ALA A 12 -79.89 23.33 -11.48
N ALA A 13 -79.72 22.65 -12.61
CA ALA A 13 -80.73 22.35 -13.64
C ALA A 13 -81.25 23.49 -14.53
N LEU A 14 -80.68 23.56 -15.73
CA LEU A 14 -81.42 23.84 -16.96
C LEU A 14 -82.44 22.71 -17.19
N ALA A 15 -83.67 23.10 -17.54
CA ALA A 15 -84.63 22.24 -18.21
C ALA A 15 -84.68 22.57 -19.71
N ALA A 16 -85.05 21.53 -20.46
CA ALA A 16 -85.54 21.51 -21.84
C ALA A 16 -84.50 21.46 -22.97
N ALA A 17 -84.51 20.29 -23.61
CA ALA A 17 -83.94 19.98 -24.91
C ALA A 17 -84.50 20.89 -26.02
N VAL A 18 -83.73 21.06 -27.09
CA VAL A 18 -84.10 20.63 -28.46
C VAL A 18 -82.88 20.74 -29.40
N LEU A 19 -82.71 19.64 -30.13
CA LEU A 19 -81.92 19.29 -31.30
C LEU A 19 -81.00 20.31 -32.03
N ALA A 20 -79.79 19.77 -32.26
CA ALA A 20 -79.10 19.60 -33.55
C ALA A 20 -78.54 20.83 -34.28
N VAL A 21 -77.21 20.99 -34.17
CA VAL A 21 -76.33 21.15 -35.33
C VAL A 21 -75.06 20.32 -35.06
N ARG A 22 -74.73 19.38 -35.96
CA ARG A 22 -73.39 18.79 -36.02
C ARG A 22 -72.44 19.89 -36.48
N THR A 23 -71.56 20.33 -35.60
CA THR A 23 -70.28 20.90 -36.00
C THR A 23 -69.27 19.77 -35.92
N ASP A 24 -68.72 19.35 -37.06
CA ASP A 24 -67.50 18.54 -37.08
C ASP A 24 -66.41 19.37 -36.41
N ALA A 25 -66.16 19.10 -35.13
CA ALA A 25 -64.98 19.59 -34.44
C ALA A 25 -63.76 18.96 -35.15
N PRO A 26 -62.70 19.73 -35.44
CA PRO A 26 -61.46 19.15 -35.95
C PRO A 26 -61.00 18.04 -35.00
N ALA A 27 -60.53 16.91 -35.55
CA ALA A 27 -59.97 15.83 -34.77
C ALA A 27 -58.85 16.39 -33.87
N ALA A 28 -58.91 16.09 -32.57
CA ALA A 28 -57.90 16.55 -31.63
C ALA A 28 -56.54 15.97 -32.02
N ASP A 29 -55.53 16.83 -32.13
CA ASP A 29 -54.12 16.42 -32.23
C ASP A 29 -53.79 15.54 -31.01
N HIS A 30 -53.20 14.37 -31.24
CA HIS A 30 -52.91 13.32 -30.24
C HIS A 30 -54.14 12.86 -29.39
N PRO A 31 -55.00 11.95 -29.93
CA PRO A 31 -56.17 11.46 -29.22
C PRO A 31 -55.81 10.64 -27.97
N ILE A 32 -56.73 10.57 -27.00
CA ILE A 32 -56.57 9.76 -25.79
C ILE A 32 -56.36 8.28 -26.16
N PRO A 33 -55.23 7.65 -25.80
CA PRO A 33 -55.01 6.23 -26.05
C PRO A 33 -56.01 5.33 -25.32
N ALA A 34 -56.27 4.16 -25.89
CA ALA A 34 -57.09 3.13 -25.24
C ALA A 34 -56.45 2.66 -23.92
N PRO A 35 -57.26 2.14 -22.97
CA PRO A 35 -56.73 1.53 -21.76
C PRO A 35 -55.72 0.41 -22.05
N LEU A 36 -54.73 0.28 -21.16
CA LEU A 36 -53.66 -0.71 -21.26
C LEU A 36 -54.22 -2.13 -21.26
N ALA A 37 -53.89 -2.91 -22.29
CA ALA A 37 -54.27 -4.32 -22.37
C ALA A 37 -53.48 -5.20 -21.38
N ALA A 38 -52.31 -4.74 -20.93
CA ALA A 38 -51.45 -5.43 -19.96
C ALA A 38 -50.66 -4.42 -19.13
N ALA A 39 -50.21 -4.85 -17.95
CA ALA A 39 -49.36 -4.02 -17.10
C ALA A 39 -48.00 -3.74 -17.79
N PRO A 40 -47.50 -2.48 -17.76
CA PRO A 40 -46.20 -2.14 -18.28
C PRO A 40 -45.05 -2.84 -17.53
N PRO A 41 -43.85 -2.95 -18.15
CA PRO A 41 -42.66 -3.44 -17.47
C PRO A 41 -42.32 -2.60 -16.24
N THR A 42 -41.90 -3.24 -15.16
CA THR A 42 -41.46 -2.59 -13.91
C THR A 42 -40.00 -2.88 -13.58
N ARG A 43 -39.27 -3.51 -14.50
CA ARG A 43 -37.87 -3.89 -14.34
C ARG A 43 -37.09 -3.48 -15.59
N PHE A 44 -36.03 -2.72 -15.38
CA PHE A 44 -35.21 -2.13 -16.42
C PHE A 44 -33.72 -2.28 -16.10
N GLU A 45 -32.87 -2.13 -17.12
CA GLU A 45 -31.43 -2.24 -17.04
C GLU A 45 -30.76 -0.90 -17.38
N CYS A 46 -29.87 -0.44 -16.52
CA CYS A 46 -28.88 0.59 -16.84
C CYS A 46 -27.59 -0.13 -17.24
N ARG A 47 -27.25 -0.09 -18.53
CA ARG A 47 -26.13 -0.88 -19.08
C ARG A 47 -24.84 -0.09 -19.12
N TRP A 48 -23.72 -0.80 -19.06
CA TRP A 48 -22.40 -0.21 -19.04
C TRP A 48 -22.06 0.50 -20.37
N ALA A 49 -21.46 1.69 -20.29
CA ALA A 49 -20.87 2.41 -21.42
C ALA A 49 -19.34 2.27 -21.35
N ASP A 50 -18.75 1.62 -22.36
CA ASP A 50 -17.30 1.39 -22.41
C ASP A 50 -16.50 2.57 -22.97
N THR A 51 -17.17 3.56 -23.55
CA THR A 51 -16.58 4.78 -24.08
C THR A 51 -17.36 5.99 -23.58
N PRO A 52 -16.71 7.15 -23.35
CA PRO A 52 -17.40 8.38 -23.03
C PRO A 52 -18.46 8.74 -24.08
N ILE A 53 -19.59 9.27 -23.62
CA ILE A 53 -20.68 9.80 -24.46
C ILE A 53 -20.46 11.30 -24.69
N SER A 54 -20.62 11.75 -25.94
CA SER A 54 -20.44 13.14 -26.35
C SER A 54 -21.76 13.89 -26.19
N LEU A 55 -21.87 14.76 -25.19
CA LEU A 55 -23.12 15.49 -24.94
C LEU A 55 -23.43 16.50 -26.05
N ASP A 56 -24.34 16.16 -26.95
CA ASP A 56 -24.80 17.02 -28.03
C ASP A 56 -26.33 17.01 -28.24
N GLY A 57 -27.06 16.21 -27.46
CA GLY A 57 -28.52 16.12 -27.53
C GLY A 57 -29.02 15.11 -28.57
N LYS A 58 -28.17 14.18 -29.03
CA LYS A 58 -28.52 13.13 -29.99
C LYS A 58 -28.14 11.75 -29.46
N ALA A 59 -28.76 10.72 -30.03
CA ALA A 59 -28.49 9.31 -29.70
C ALA A 59 -27.60 8.61 -30.76
N ASP A 60 -26.63 9.33 -31.35
CA ASP A 60 -25.76 8.81 -32.40
C ASP A 60 -24.44 8.19 -31.89
N ASP A 61 -24.11 8.36 -30.61
CA ASP A 61 -23.02 7.63 -29.97
C ASP A 61 -23.28 6.11 -29.95
N ALA A 62 -22.25 5.33 -30.26
CA ALA A 62 -22.33 3.86 -30.37
C ALA A 62 -22.83 3.19 -29.07
N ALA A 63 -22.57 3.79 -27.91
CA ALA A 63 -23.02 3.27 -26.62
C ALA A 63 -24.56 3.19 -26.52
N TRP A 64 -25.28 4.15 -27.11
CA TRP A 64 -26.75 4.20 -27.06
C TRP A 64 -27.42 3.05 -27.81
N ALA A 65 -26.74 2.43 -28.78
CA ALA A 65 -27.27 1.30 -29.56
C ALA A 65 -27.56 0.05 -28.71
N HIS A 66 -26.86 -0.12 -27.59
CA HIS A 66 -27.02 -1.28 -26.70
C HIS A 66 -27.82 -0.97 -25.43
N ALA A 67 -28.21 0.29 -25.20
CA ALA A 67 -29.07 0.68 -24.09
C ALA A 67 -30.46 0.03 -24.21
N GLN A 68 -31.08 -0.33 -23.09
CA GLN A 68 -32.47 -0.80 -23.11
C GLN A 68 -33.42 0.39 -23.40
N PRO A 69 -34.28 0.31 -24.42
CA PRO A 69 -35.34 1.29 -24.60
C PRO A 69 -36.36 1.25 -23.45
N ILE A 70 -36.75 2.43 -22.97
CA ILE A 70 -37.81 2.63 -21.99
C ILE A 70 -38.88 3.50 -22.65
N ASP A 71 -39.97 2.90 -23.10
CA ASP A 71 -41.01 3.55 -23.92
C ASP A 71 -42.43 3.40 -23.35
N SER A 72 -42.56 2.91 -22.10
CA SER A 72 -43.84 2.63 -21.45
C SER A 72 -44.32 3.73 -20.51
N PHE A 73 -44.25 4.99 -20.95
CA PHE A 73 -44.77 6.13 -20.19
C PHE A 73 -46.30 6.09 -20.15
N HIS A 74 -46.87 6.07 -18.94
CA HIS A 74 -48.29 5.81 -18.72
C HIS A 74 -48.86 6.59 -17.53
N LEU A 75 -50.20 6.56 -17.41
CA LEU A 75 -50.95 7.20 -16.34
C LEU A 75 -51.56 6.14 -15.40
N PRO A 76 -50.77 5.49 -14.52
CA PRO A 76 -51.21 4.35 -13.71
C PRO A 76 -52.30 4.67 -12.67
N TRP A 77 -52.38 5.92 -12.20
CA TRP A 77 -53.36 6.37 -11.22
C TRP A 77 -54.80 6.43 -11.76
N LEU A 78 -55.00 6.22 -13.07
CA LEU A 78 -56.33 6.06 -13.67
C LEU A 78 -56.95 4.67 -13.44
N LYS A 79 -56.23 3.76 -12.75
CA LYS A 79 -56.70 2.41 -12.38
C LYS A 79 -57.14 1.60 -13.60
N GLU A 80 -58.41 1.18 -13.66
CA GLU A 80 -58.97 0.43 -14.80
C GLU A 80 -58.94 1.22 -16.12
N LYS A 81 -58.72 2.54 -16.06
CA LYS A 81 -58.54 3.42 -17.22
C LYS A 81 -57.07 3.80 -17.45
N ALA A 82 -56.12 3.12 -16.80
CA ALA A 82 -54.69 3.32 -17.05
C ALA A 82 -54.40 3.14 -18.54
N ARG A 83 -53.63 4.07 -19.11
CA ARG A 83 -53.34 4.17 -20.54
C ARG A 83 -51.93 4.73 -20.73
N LEU A 84 -51.37 4.55 -21.92
CA LEU A 84 -50.15 5.26 -22.34
C LEU A 84 -50.41 6.78 -22.41
N SER A 85 -49.32 7.55 -22.39
CA SER A 85 -49.34 8.98 -22.70
C SER A 85 -49.85 9.23 -24.12
N ARG A 86 -50.47 10.38 -24.35
CA ARG A 86 -50.96 10.81 -25.68
C ARG A 86 -49.83 10.96 -26.70
N THR A 87 -48.67 11.41 -26.23
CA THR A 87 -47.47 11.64 -27.02
C THR A 87 -46.40 10.60 -26.68
N ALA A 88 -45.64 10.14 -27.68
CA ALA A 88 -44.61 9.14 -27.46
C ALA A 88 -43.42 9.69 -26.67
N THR A 89 -42.84 8.86 -25.80
CA THR A 89 -41.58 9.17 -25.09
C THR A 89 -40.73 7.92 -25.02
N LYS A 90 -39.46 8.05 -25.41
CA LYS A 90 -38.50 6.95 -25.40
C LYS A 90 -37.23 7.39 -24.68
N ALA A 91 -36.97 6.78 -23.53
CA ALA A 91 -35.78 7.02 -22.73
C ALA A 91 -34.78 5.86 -22.82
N ARG A 92 -33.52 6.15 -22.53
CA ARG A 92 -32.39 5.21 -22.42
C ARG A 92 -31.51 5.63 -21.25
N LEU A 93 -31.03 4.65 -20.48
CA LEU A 93 -30.11 4.88 -19.37
C LEU A 93 -28.85 4.04 -19.59
N LEU A 94 -27.69 4.67 -19.42
CA LEU A 94 -26.38 4.02 -19.43
C LEU A 94 -25.58 4.49 -18.23
N TRP A 95 -24.50 3.78 -17.90
CA TRP A 95 -23.57 4.24 -16.89
C TRP A 95 -22.16 3.81 -17.18
N ASP A 96 -21.19 4.57 -16.68
CA ASP A 96 -19.78 4.19 -16.75
C ASP A 96 -19.08 4.41 -15.40
N ARG A 97 -17.77 4.58 -15.49
CA ARG A 97 -16.89 4.79 -14.36
C ARG A 97 -17.20 6.06 -13.61
N GLU A 98 -17.58 7.12 -14.32
CA GLU A 98 -17.65 8.50 -13.84
C GLU A 98 -19.09 9.01 -13.74
N TYR A 99 -19.97 8.55 -14.63
CA TYR A 99 -21.30 9.11 -14.81
C TYR A 99 -22.41 8.07 -14.90
N LEU A 100 -23.60 8.51 -14.48
CA LEU A 100 -24.88 8.00 -14.95
C LEU A 100 -25.34 8.84 -16.14
N TYR A 101 -25.65 8.21 -17.26
CA TYR A 101 -26.12 8.86 -18.49
C TYR A 101 -27.61 8.64 -18.70
N PHE A 102 -28.27 9.64 -19.26
CA PHE A 102 -29.67 9.55 -19.70
C PHE A 102 -29.86 10.21 -21.05
N PHE A 103 -30.77 9.64 -21.83
CA PHE A 103 -31.22 10.21 -23.08
C PHE A 103 -32.72 9.97 -23.23
N ALA A 104 -33.49 11.00 -23.58
CA ALA A 104 -34.92 10.89 -23.82
C ALA A 104 -35.34 11.66 -25.07
N GLU A 105 -36.14 11.01 -25.92
CA GLU A 105 -36.79 11.58 -27.10
C GLU A 105 -38.29 11.68 -26.83
N MET A 106 -38.87 12.86 -27.01
CA MET A 106 -40.25 13.18 -26.66
C MET A 106 -40.94 13.83 -27.86
N GLU A 107 -42.01 13.20 -28.34
CA GLU A 107 -42.91 13.77 -29.35
C GLU A 107 -43.73 14.89 -28.70
N ASP A 108 -43.77 16.05 -29.34
CA ASP A 108 -44.48 17.21 -28.81
C ASP A 108 -44.83 18.20 -29.93
N SER A 109 -46.10 18.54 -30.07
CA SER A 109 -46.59 19.42 -31.14
C SER A 109 -46.64 20.90 -30.74
N ASP A 110 -46.49 21.24 -29.46
CA ASP A 110 -46.44 22.63 -28.98
C ASP A 110 -45.64 22.81 -27.68
N LEU A 111 -44.34 23.03 -27.83
CA LEU A 111 -43.40 23.12 -26.71
C LEU A 111 -43.50 24.43 -25.91
N ARG A 112 -43.50 24.29 -24.59
CA ARG A 112 -43.60 25.31 -23.55
C ARG A 112 -42.48 25.15 -22.55
N ALA A 113 -41.58 26.14 -22.49
CA ALA A 113 -40.64 26.25 -21.40
C ALA A 113 -40.31 27.71 -21.11
N ALA A 114 -40.62 28.21 -19.92
CA ALA A 114 -40.41 29.60 -19.51
C ALA A 114 -39.42 29.73 -18.33
N VAL A 115 -39.23 28.68 -17.54
CA VAL A 115 -38.33 28.66 -16.38
C VAL A 115 -36.89 28.65 -16.87
N LYS A 116 -36.08 29.59 -16.37
CA LYS A 116 -34.67 29.78 -16.81
C LYS A 116 -33.69 29.62 -15.67
N GLU A 117 -34.11 29.93 -14.46
CA GLU A 117 -33.31 29.82 -13.27
C GLU A 117 -33.00 28.36 -12.94
N HIS A 118 -31.72 28.07 -12.63
CA HIS A 118 -31.32 26.78 -12.07
C HIS A 118 -32.06 26.55 -10.75
N ASP A 119 -32.57 25.34 -10.56
CA ASP A 119 -33.52 25.03 -9.50
C ASP A 119 -34.72 25.99 -9.55
N GLY A 120 -35.20 26.31 -10.74
CA GLY A 120 -36.52 26.88 -10.92
C GLY A 120 -37.60 25.84 -10.70
N ASP A 121 -38.86 26.26 -10.74
CA ASP A 121 -39.98 25.34 -10.67
C ASP A 121 -40.25 24.73 -12.07
N THR A 122 -39.28 23.97 -12.58
CA THR A 122 -39.23 23.44 -13.95
C THR A 122 -40.40 22.51 -14.30
N TRP A 123 -41.07 21.95 -13.30
CA TRP A 123 -42.31 21.19 -13.48
C TRP A 123 -43.50 22.02 -13.99
N ASN A 124 -43.37 23.36 -14.08
CA ASN A 124 -44.36 24.22 -14.73
C ASN A 124 -44.17 24.35 -16.26
N ASP A 125 -43.17 23.66 -16.81
CA ASP A 125 -42.81 23.61 -18.23
C ASP A 125 -42.91 22.18 -18.78
N ASP A 126 -42.75 22.01 -20.09
CA ASP A 126 -42.39 20.72 -20.68
C ASP A 126 -41.04 20.27 -20.14
N VAL A 127 -41.07 19.19 -19.37
CA VAL A 127 -39.97 18.75 -18.53
C VAL A 127 -39.85 17.23 -18.52
N PHE A 128 -38.60 16.77 -18.49
CA PHE A 128 -38.26 15.38 -18.26
C PHE A 128 -37.62 15.24 -16.88
N GLU A 129 -38.15 14.34 -16.06
CA GLU A 129 -37.75 14.16 -14.67
C GLU A 129 -37.21 12.75 -14.41
N LEU A 130 -36.16 12.66 -13.59
CA LEU A 130 -35.53 11.42 -13.18
C LEU A 130 -35.49 11.34 -11.66
N PHE A 131 -35.98 10.23 -11.12
CA PHE A 131 -35.97 9.94 -9.70
C PHE A 131 -35.17 8.69 -9.42
N PHE A 132 -34.23 8.76 -8.48
CA PHE A 132 -33.41 7.62 -8.08
C PHE A 132 -33.42 7.41 -6.58
N ARG A 133 -33.80 6.21 -6.14
CA ARG A 133 -33.71 5.75 -4.76
C ARG A 133 -32.70 4.59 -4.68
N PRO A 134 -31.46 4.87 -4.26
CA PRO A 134 -30.38 3.88 -4.31
C PRO A 134 -30.59 2.63 -3.45
N ASP A 135 -31.40 2.71 -2.40
CA ASP A 135 -31.71 1.56 -1.55
C ASP A 135 -33.17 1.62 -1.08
N ARG A 136 -33.96 0.58 -1.40
CA ARG A 136 -35.37 0.48 -0.99
C ARG A 136 -35.55 0.40 0.52
N GLY A 137 -34.54 -0.08 1.26
CA GLY A 137 -34.53 -0.12 2.72
C GLY A 137 -34.18 1.23 3.37
N LYS A 138 -33.72 2.22 2.59
CA LYS A 138 -33.34 3.55 3.08
C LYS A 138 -34.25 4.63 2.49
N ALA A 139 -34.40 5.75 3.21
CA ALA A 139 -35.37 6.78 2.84
C ALA A 139 -34.85 7.78 1.79
N GLY A 140 -33.53 7.86 1.58
CA GLY A 140 -32.91 8.83 0.69
C GLY A 140 -33.21 8.60 -0.79
N TYR A 141 -33.61 9.65 -1.51
CA TYR A 141 -33.77 9.64 -2.96
C TYR A 141 -33.36 10.97 -3.60
N TYR A 142 -33.09 10.92 -4.90
CA TYR A 142 -32.68 12.04 -5.73
C TYR A 142 -33.76 12.36 -6.76
N GLU A 143 -33.81 13.62 -7.14
CA GLU A 143 -34.63 14.14 -8.22
C GLU A 143 -33.76 15.02 -9.11
N PHE A 144 -33.88 14.82 -10.41
CA PHE A 144 -33.23 15.62 -11.44
C PHE A 144 -34.26 15.96 -12.51
N GLN A 145 -34.28 17.18 -13.02
CA GLN A 145 -35.17 17.58 -14.10
C GLN A 145 -34.43 18.39 -15.15
N VAL A 146 -34.88 18.28 -16.41
CA VAL A 146 -34.42 19.14 -17.50
C VAL A 146 -35.63 19.55 -18.34
N ASN A 147 -35.85 20.86 -18.52
CA ASN A 147 -36.92 21.37 -19.38
C ASN A 147 -36.44 21.59 -20.82
N ALA A 148 -37.36 21.94 -21.73
CA ALA A 148 -37.04 22.19 -23.15
C ALA A 148 -36.09 23.39 -23.39
N LEU A 149 -35.86 24.27 -22.38
CA LEU A 149 -34.84 25.33 -22.42
C LEU A 149 -33.45 24.87 -21.95
N ASN A 150 -33.29 23.59 -21.60
CA ASN A 150 -32.10 23.03 -20.95
C ASN A 150 -31.83 23.60 -19.54
N THR A 151 -32.87 24.13 -18.89
CA THR A 151 -32.84 24.52 -17.47
C THR A 151 -32.99 23.27 -16.61
N LYS A 152 -32.25 23.24 -15.50
CA LYS A 152 -32.12 22.07 -14.64
C LYS A 152 -32.68 22.34 -13.26
N PHE A 153 -33.19 21.28 -12.66
CA PHE A 153 -33.49 21.19 -11.23
C PHE A 153 -32.81 19.96 -10.68
N ASP A 154 -32.22 20.06 -9.50
CA ASP A 154 -31.66 18.92 -8.80
C ASP A 154 -31.85 19.00 -7.28
N ALA A 155 -32.17 17.87 -6.68
CA ALA A 155 -32.42 17.79 -5.25
C ALA A 155 -32.10 16.40 -4.70
N PHE A 156 -31.71 16.38 -3.42
CA PHE A 156 -31.63 15.16 -2.63
C PHE A 156 -32.50 15.28 -1.38
N PHE A 157 -33.33 14.26 -1.18
CA PHE A 157 -34.26 14.18 -0.07
C PHE A 157 -33.79 13.07 0.88
N PRO A 158 -33.20 13.38 2.05
CA PRO A 158 -32.70 12.36 2.98
C PRO A 158 -33.82 11.54 3.64
N LYS A 159 -35.03 12.10 3.66
CA LYS A 159 -36.28 11.48 4.07
C LYS A 159 -37.41 12.11 3.25
N LEU A 160 -38.50 11.38 3.08
CA LEU A 160 -39.71 11.88 2.42
C LEU A 160 -40.41 12.90 3.35
N ASN A 161 -40.01 14.17 3.28
CA ASN A 161 -40.63 15.29 4.02
C ASN A 161 -40.69 16.55 3.13
N PHE A 162 -41.90 16.90 2.68
CA PHE A 162 -42.12 18.06 1.79
C PHE A 162 -42.08 19.41 2.51
N ASP A 163 -42.21 19.44 3.84
CA ASP A 163 -42.06 20.68 4.61
C ASP A 163 -40.63 21.26 4.50
N ASP A 164 -39.65 20.40 4.18
CA ASP A 164 -38.26 20.76 3.95
C ASP A 164 -37.92 20.95 2.45
N PHE A 165 -38.89 20.91 1.53
CA PHE A 165 -38.65 20.90 0.07
C PHE A 165 -37.77 22.07 -0.39
N GLN A 166 -38.09 23.30 0.03
CA GLN A 166 -37.29 24.50 -0.31
C GLN A 166 -35.86 24.46 0.24
N LYS A 167 -35.64 23.73 1.35
CA LYS A 167 -34.32 23.51 1.92
C LYS A 167 -33.56 22.47 1.10
N GLN A 168 -34.19 21.36 0.71
CA GLN A 168 -33.53 20.30 -0.06
C GLN A 168 -33.16 20.76 -1.48
N LYS A 169 -34.03 21.57 -2.10
CA LYS A 169 -33.80 22.29 -3.36
C LYS A 169 -32.55 23.19 -3.35
N LYS A 170 -32.12 23.65 -2.18
CA LYS A 170 -30.93 24.52 -2.01
C LYS A 170 -29.75 23.83 -1.32
N ALA A 171 -29.91 22.56 -0.93
CA ALA A 171 -28.93 21.81 -0.13
C ALA A 171 -27.96 20.98 -0.99
N GLY A 172 -28.07 21.06 -2.32
CA GLY A 172 -27.23 20.39 -3.29
C GLY A 172 -26.28 21.35 -3.99
N ASP A 173 -25.04 20.93 -4.18
CA ASP A 173 -24.17 21.43 -5.24
C ASP A 173 -24.02 20.24 -6.19
N PHE A 174 -25.01 20.06 -7.06
CA PHE A 174 -25.03 19.00 -8.06
C PHE A 174 -24.43 19.49 -9.37
N HIS A 175 -23.95 18.54 -10.15
CA HIS A 175 -23.14 18.80 -11.34
C HIS A 175 -23.73 18.11 -12.57
N ILE A 176 -25.05 18.01 -12.63
CA ILE A 176 -25.75 17.47 -13.80
C ILE A 176 -25.44 18.30 -15.05
N GLU A 177 -25.02 17.63 -16.11
CA GLU A 177 -24.78 18.22 -17.42
C GLU A 177 -25.81 17.70 -18.43
N SER A 178 -26.33 18.58 -19.28
CA SER A 178 -27.30 18.21 -20.31
C SER A 178 -27.22 19.09 -21.55
N ARG A 179 -27.72 18.56 -22.66
CA ARG A 179 -27.99 19.25 -23.91
C ARG A 179 -29.39 18.90 -24.39
N VAL A 180 -30.10 19.91 -24.87
CA VAL A 180 -31.44 19.77 -25.43
C VAL A 180 -31.41 20.09 -26.92
N LYS A 181 -32.11 19.28 -27.70
CA LYS A 181 -32.37 19.52 -29.12
C LYS A 181 -33.87 19.62 -29.33
N VAL A 182 -34.33 20.78 -29.78
CA VAL A 182 -35.74 21.04 -30.11
C VAL A 182 -35.93 20.94 -31.63
N ASP A 183 -36.99 20.26 -32.08
CA ASP A 183 -37.42 20.22 -33.47
C ASP A 183 -38.71 21.03 -33.64
N GLY A 184 -38.54 22.33 -33.95
CA GLY A 184 -39.63 23.28 -34.20
C GLY A 184 -39.62 24.51 -33.27
N PRO A 185 -40.70 25.31 -33.25
CA PRO A 185 -40.78 26.52 -32.44
C PRO A 185 -41.00 26.19 -30.95
N LEU A 186 -40.22 26.85 -30.09
CA LEU A 186 -40.38 26.83 -28.63
C LEU A 186 -41.15 28.07 -28.17
N ASN A 187 -42.16 27.90 -27.31
CA ASN A 187 -43.05 28.95 -26.81
C ASN A 187 -43.83 29.69 -27.92
N ALA A 188 -44.32 28.98 -28.93
CA ALA A 188 -45.09 29.59 -30.02
C ALA A 188 -46.36 30.31 -29.50
N ALA A 189 -46.85 31.34 -30.19
CA ALA A 189 -48.08 32.03 -29.75
C ALA A 189 -49.38 31.22 -29.99
N LYS A 190 -49.31 30.18 -30.83
CA LYS A 190 -50.40 29.26 -31.16
C LYS A 190 -49.84 27.85 -31.25
N ALA A 191 -50.61 26.86 -30.81
CA ALA A 191 -50.24 25.45 -30.91
C ALA A 191 -49.92 25.01 -32.34
N GLY A 192 -48.93 24.11 -32.47
CA GLY A 192 -48.53 23.47 -33.72
C GLY A 192 -47.18 23.94 -34.28
N GLY A 193 -46.52 23.05 -35.03
CA GLY A 193 -45.26 23.30 -35.73
C GLY A 193 -44.02 22.74 -35.03
N ALA A 194 -44.12 22.37 -33.75
CA ALA A 194 -43.12 21.51 -33.11
C ALA A 194 -43.38 20.05 -33.50
N LYS A 195 -42.31 19.25 -33.49
CA LYS A 195 -42.37 17.79 -33.67
C LYS A 195 -41.93 17.05 -32.42
N GLY A 196 -41.17 17.73 -31.56
CA GLY A 196 -40.69 17.19 -30.31
C GLY A 196 -39.35 17.78 -29.90
N TRP A 197 -38.76 17.15 -28.90
CA TRP A 197 -37.47 17.51 -28.35
C TRP A 197 -36.76 16.28 -27.79
N ALA A 198 -35.45 16.38 -27.69
CA ALA A 198 -34.62 15.39 -27.05
C ALA A 198 -33.75 16.04 -25.98
N VAL A 199 -33.50 15.32 -24.89
CA VAL A 199 -32.52 15.67 -23.88
C VAL A 199 -31.50 14.55 -23.75
N GLU A 200 -30.23 14.93 -23.77
CA GLU A 200 -29.10 14.06 -23.44
C GLU A 200 -28.39 14.65 -22.23
N GLY A 201 -28.05 13.82 -21.24
CA GLY A 201 -27.31 14.30 -20.08
C GLY A 201 -26.56 13.22 -19.33
N ARG A 202 -25.76 13.70 -18.37
CA ARG A 202 -24.95 12.88 -17.48
C ARG A 202 -24.91 13.48 -16.08
N ILE A 203 -24.83 12.62 -15.07
CA ILE A 203 -24.76 12.98 -13.65
C ILE A 203 -23.52 12.28 -13.07
N PRO A 204 -22.55 13.02 -12.50
CA PRO A 204 -21.35 12.39 -11.96
C PRO A 204 -21.69 11.60 -10.70
N TRP A 205 -21.01 10.46 -10.49
CA TRP A 205 -21.25 9.61 -9.32
C TRP A 205 -20.95 10.28 -7.97
N THR A 206 -20.24 11.42 -7.98
CA THR A 206 -20.03 12.27 -6.79
C THR A 206 -21.32 12.85 -6.24
N ASP A 207 -22.28 13.14 -7.10
CA ASP A 207 -23.58 13.69 -6.71
C ASP A 207 -24.39 12.67 -5.87
N PHE A 208 -24.06 11.38 -6.01
CA PHE A 208 -24.66 10.29 -5.26
C PHE A 208 -23.92 9.95 -3.95
N LEU A 209 -22.82 10.63 -3.60
CA LEU A 209 -22.00 10.24 -2.43
C LEU A 209 -22.77 10.29 -1.09
N LYS A 210 -23.78 11.17 -0.97
CA LYS A 210 -24.67 11.22 0.21
C LYS A 210 -25.37 9.87 0.49
N THR A 211 -25.48 9.00 -0.51
CA THR A 211 -26.05 7.63 -0.44
C THR A 211 -25.03 6.55 -0.85
N GLY A 212 -23.75 6.79 -0.59
CA GLY A 212 -22.68 5.83 -0.83
C GLY A 212 -22.13 5.84 -2.26
N GLY A 213 -22.60 6.74 -3.13
CA GLY A 213 -22.05 6.95 -4.46
C GLY A 213 -22.45 5.85 -5.46
N ARG A 214 -21.54 5.56 -6.39
CA ARG A 214 -21.75 4.66 -7.53
C ARG A 214 -22.33 3.29 -7.12
N PRO A 215 -23.22 2.68 -7.95
CA PRO A 215 -23.66 1.31 -7.77
C PRO A 215 -22.54 0.29 -8.04
N ALA A 216 -22.63 -0.88 -7.40
CA ALA A 216 -21.84 -2.04 -7.80
C ALA A 216 -22.49 -2.75 -9.00
N PRO A 217 -21.71 -3.40 -9.89
CA PRO A 217 -22.27 -4.29 -10.91
C PRO A 217 -23.27 -5.30 -10.33
N GLY A 218 -24.45 -5.39 -10.94
CA GLY A 218 -25.55 -6.26 -10.52
C GLY A 218 -26.47 -5.66 -9.45
N GLU A 219 -26.16 -4.47 -8.93
CA GLU A 219 -27.00 -3.77 -7.96
C GLU A 219 -28.30 -3.28 -8.59
N SER A 220 -29.37 -3.21 -7.78
CA SER A 220 -30.66 -2.67 -8.20
C SER A 220 -31.05 -1.47 -7.35
N TRP A 221 -31.45 -0.39 -8.01
CA TRP A 221 -32.05 0.80 -7.39
C TRP A 221 -33.53 0.86 -7.70
N ALA A 222 -34.30 1.58 -6.89
CA ALA A 222 -35.65 1.98 -7.26
C ALA A 222 -35.56 3.28 -8.08
N PHE A 223 -36.31 3.40 -9.17
CA PHE A 223 -36.31 4.61 -9.98
C PHE A 223 -37.69 4.92 -10.57
N ASN A 224 -37.85 6.17 -11.00
CA ASN A 224 -38.98 6.60 -11.81
C ASN A 224 -38.47 7.62 -12.85
N LEU A 225 -39.11 7.63 -14.01
CA LEU A 225 -38.94 8.65 -15.04
C LEU A 225 -40.31 9.25 -15.28
N CYS A 226 -40.40 10.58 -15.30
CA CYS A 226 -41.64 11.30 -15.53
C CYS A 226 -41.48 12.30 -16.68
N ARG A 227 -42.62 12.64 -17.29
CA ARG A 227 -42.75 13.73 -18.25
C ARG A 227 -44.00 14.54 -17.94
N PHE A 228 -43.88 15.86 -17.93
CA PHE A 228 -45.02 16.76 -18.11
C PHE A 228 -45.08 17.24 -19.56
N ASP A 229 -46.29 17.23 -20.13
CA ASP A 229 -46.61 17.74 -21.47
C ASP A 229 -47.70 18.82 -21.34
N TYR A 230 -47.37 20.05 -21.73
CA TYR A 230 -48.16 21.27 -21.54
C TYR A 230 -48.92 21.72 -22.80
N HIS A 231 -49.34 20.77 -23.64
CA HIS A 231 -50.11 21.05 -24.85
C HIS A 231 -51.36 21.94 -24.59
N GLN A 232 -51.45 23.12 -25.23
CA GLN A 232 -52.51 24.12 -24.92
C GLN A 232 -53.93 23.67 -25.28
N GLY A 233 -54.07 22.66 -26.13
CA GLY A 233 -55.37 22.11 -26.53
C GLY A 233 -55.97 21.13 -25.53
N TRP A 234 -55.30 20.82 -24.41
CA TRP A 234 -55.76 19.85 -23.42
C TRP A 234 -56.25 20.52 -22.13
N ASP A 235 -57.06 19.79 -21.35
CA ASP A 235 -57.62 20.22 -20.06
C ASP A 235 -56.58 20.09 -18.93
N GLY A 236 -55.48 20.81 -19.08
CA GLY A 236 -54.31 20.78 -18.20
C GLY A 236 -53.17 19.88 -18.70
N PRO A 237 -52.00 19.96 -18.05
CA PRO A 237 -50.82 19.21 -18.45
C PRO A 237 -51.00 17.71 -18.22
N GLU A 238 -50.44 16.89 -19.11
CA GLU A 238 -50.43 15.44 -18.97
C GLU A 238 -49.13 14.99 -18.32
N LEU A 239 -49.21 14.58 -17.05
CA LEU A 239 -48.12 13.85 -16.38
C LEU A 239 -48.16 12.39 -16.79
N SER A 240 -47.03 11.82 -17.18
CA SER A 240 -46.85 10.38 -17.40
C SER A 240 -45.58 9.88 -16.72
N CYS A 241 -45.55 8.60 -16.33
CA CYS A 241 -44.38 8.00 -15.70
C CYS A 241 -44.20 6.52 -16.05
N VAL A 242 -43.09 5.92 -15.61
CA VAL A 242 -42.81 4.48 -15.77
C VAL A 242 -43.08 3.67 -14.50
N ALA A 243 -43.15 4.30 -13.33
CA ALA A 243 -43.43 3.62 -12.08
C ALA A 243 -44.91 3.17 -11.98
N PRO A 244 -45.21 1.97 -11.43
CA PRO A 244 -46.57 1.43 -11.32
C PRO A 244 -47.44 2.05 -10.21
N ILE A 245 -47.54 3.38 -10.12
CA ILE A 245 -48.23 4.11 -9.05
C ILE A 245 -49.75 4.09 -9.24
N ARG A 246 -50.44 3.12 -8.65
CA ARG A 246 -51.90 2.93 -8.82
C ARG A 246 -52.77 3.76 -7.88
N GLU A 247 -52.19 4.24 -6.78
CA GLU A 247 -52.91 4.98 -5.75
C GLU A 247 -52.22 6.32 -5.47
N LYS A 248 -53.01 7.39 -5.40
CA LYS A 248 -52.52 8.71 -5.01
C LYS A 248 -52.53 8.82 -3.49
N LYS A 249 -51.42 8.45 -2.82
CA LYS A 249 -51.29 8.57 -1.35
C LYS A 249 -50.67 9.89 -0.92
N LEU A 250 -50.00 10.60 -1.84
CA LEU A 250 -49.42 11.92 -1.63
C LEU A 250 -50.02 12.93 -2.61
N SER A 251 -49.98 14.23 -2.26
CA SER A 251 -50.36 15.31 -3.18
C SER A 251 -49.49 15.29 -4.45
N ALA A 252 -48.18 15.16 -4.28
CA ALA A 252 -47.20 14.90 -5.33
C ALA A 252 -46.94 13.39 -5.45
N PHE A 253 -47.96 12.64 -5.89
CA PHE A 253 -48.00 11.18 -5.85
C PHE A 253 -46.87 10.46 -6.61
N PHE A 254 -46.18 11.12 -7.55
CA PHE A 254 -45.04 10.60 -8.30
C PHE A 254 -43.73 10.58 -7.49
N HIS A 255 -43.71 11.19 -6.31
CA HIS A 255 -42.65 11.02 -5.31
C HIS A 255 -42.91 9.85 -4.34
N GLN A 256 -43.95 9.02 -4.57
CA GLN A 256 -44.19 7.79 -3.80
C GLN A 256 -43.12 6.74 -4.14
N THR A 257 -41.95 6.89 -3.52
CA THR A 257 -40.76 6.09 -3.83
C THR A 257 -40.90 4.60 -3.53
N GLU A 258 -41.89 4.19 -2.74
CA GLU A 258 -42.24 2.79 -2.48
C GLU A 258 -42.70 2.06 -3.76
N ASP A 259 -43.35 2.77 -4.67
CA ASP A 259 -43.97 2.22 -5.88
C ASP A 259 -43.06 2.35 -7.11
N PHE A 260 -41.82 2.84 -6.95
CA PHE A 260 -40.85 2.99 -8.04
C PHE A 260 -40.54 1.65 -8.73
N ALA A 261 -40.17 1.72 -10.01
CA ALA A 261 -39.71 0.55 -10.78
C ALA A 261 -38.29 0.14 -10.36
N ASP A 262 -37.85 -1.07 -10.74
CA ASP A 262 -36.49 -1.55 -10.48
C ASP A 262 -35.54 -1.21 -11.65
N LEU A 263 -34.39 -0.62 -11.34
CA LEU A 263 -33.29 -0.38 -12.27
C LEU A 263 -32.07 -1.21 -11.88
N LYS A 264 -31.69 -2.20 -12.69
CA LYS A 264 -30.51 -3.03 -12.47
C LYS A 264 -29.30 -2.45 -13.21
N PHE A 265 -28.22 -2.19 -12.49
CA PHE A 265 -26.94 -1.75 -13.05
C PHE A 265 -26.16 -2.94 -13.58
N VAL A 266 -26.11 -3.08 -14.90
CA VAL A 266 -25.35 -4.14 -15.56
C VAL A 266 -23.93 -3.62 -15.78
N GLY A 267 -22.95 -4.23 -15.12
CA GLY A 267 -21.53 -3.84 -15.25
C GLY A 267 -20.89 -4.34 -16.55
N PRO A 268 -19.59 -4.08 -16.75
CA PRO A 268 -18.89 -4.45 -17.97
C PRO A 268 -18.79 -5.98 -18.13
N ASP A 269 -19.38 -6.52 -19.19
CA ASP A 269 -19.15 -7.89 -19.65
C ASP A 269 -19.02 -7.98 -21.18
N ALA A 270 -18.78 -9.18 -21.72
CA ALA A 270 -18.63 -9.41 -23.16
C ALA A 270 -19.89 -9.07 -23.98
N ARG A 271 -21.07 -8.94 -23.36
CA ARG A 271 -22.35 -8.62 -24.01
C ARG A 271 -22.65 -7.12 -23.99
N THR A 272 -22.04 -6.38 -23.07
CA THR A 272 -22.14 -4.91 -22.99
C THR A 272 -20.95 -4.19 -23.61
N SER A 273 -19.89 -4.92 -23.99
CA SER A 273 -18.68 -4.36 -24.62
C SER A 273 -18.62 -4.60 -26.13
N ALA A 274 -18.43 -3.53 -26.90
CA ALA A 274 -18.19 -3.63 -28.35
C ALA A 274 -16.80 -4.20 -28.72
N GLN A 275 -15.92 -4.43 -27.73
CA GLN A 275 -14.54 -4.88 -27.93
C GLN A 275 -14.36 -6.35 -27.51
N PRO A 276 -13.62 -7.17 -28.28
CA PRO A 276 -13.23 -8.51 -27.84
C PRO A 276 -12.53 -8.47 -26.48
N VAL A 277 -12.93 -9.35 -25.57
CA VAL A 277 -12.31 -9.49 -24.24
C VAL A 277 -11.29 -10.63 -24.26
N GLY A 278 -10.20 -10.46 -23.50
CA GLY A 278 -9.11 -11.43 -23.40
C GLY A 278 -9.55 -12.72 -22.72
N LEU A 279 -9.88 -12.63 -21.43
CA LEU A 279 -10.24 -13.77 -20.58
C LEU A 279 -11.71 -13.73 -20.15
N GLU A 280 -12.57 -14.62 -20.64
CA GLU A 280 -14.00 -14.60 -20.30
C GLU A 280 -14.27 -14.82 -18.80
N SER A 281 -13.51 -15.70 -18.15
CA SER A 281 -13.57 -15.96 -16.71
C SER A 281 -12.23 -16.45 -16.17
N LEU A 282 -12.06 -16.41 -14.85
CA LEU A 282 -10.92 -17.02 -14.16
C LEU A 282 -11.46 -18.12 -13.21
N PRO A 283 -11.35 -19.41 -13.56
CA PRO A 283 -11.80 -20.47 -12.68
C PRO A 283 -10.98 -20.48 -11.38
N PRO A 284 -11.57 -20.83 -10.22
CA PRO A 284 -10.84 -20.92 -8.96
C PRO A 284 -9.69 -21.93 -9.06
N LEU A 285 -8.50 -21.55 -8.60
CA LEU A 285 -7.37 -22.47 -8.50
C LEU A 285 -7.52 -23.32 -7.23
N THR A 286 -7.90 -24.58 -7.40
CA THR A 286 -8.08 -25.55 -6.30
C THR A 286 -6.92 -26.54 -6.17
N THR A 287 -5.98 -26.53 -7.10
CA THR A 287 -4.92 -27.54 -7.21
C THR A 287 -3.61 -27.13 -6.56
N SER A 288 -3.42 -25.85 -6.21
CA SER A 288 -2.15 -25.37 -5.66
C SER A 288 -1.79 -26.08 -4.34
N THR A 289 -0.61 -26.69 -4.31
CA THR A 289 -0.02 -27.31 -3.11
C THR A 289 1.10 -26.46 -2.51
N VAL A 290 1.40 -25.31 -3.12
CA VAL A 290 2.46 -24.39 -2.67
C VAL A 290 2.01 -23.65 -1.41
N VAL A 291 2.05 -24.35 -0.29
CA VAL A 291 1.63 -23.87 1.04
C VAL A 291 2.65 -24.34 2.08
N GLY A 292 3.01 -23.46 3.01
CA GLY A 292 3.94 -23.78 4.09
C GLY A 292 5.41 -23.57 3.70
N PHE A 293 6.31 -24.30 4.34
CA PHE A 293 7.75 -24.09 4.17
C PHE A 293 8.44 -25.40 3.75
N PRO A 294 9.42 -25.32 2.84
CA PRO A 294 10.20 -26.49 2.46
C PRO A 294 11.20 -26.92 3.53
N ASP A 295 11.61 -26.06 4.44
CA ASP A 295 12.48 -26.49 5.53
C ASP A 295 11.65 -26.81 6.76
N PRO A 296 12.12 -27.70 7.65
CA PRO A 296 11.52 -27.86 8.96
C PRO A 296 11.37 -26.48 9.61
N PRO A 297 10.20 -26.21 10.21
CA PRO A 297 9.97 -24.94 10.84
C PRO A 297 10.99 -24.76 11.98
N PRO A 298 11.42 -23.52 12.27
CA PRO A 298 12.29 -23.26 13.41
C PRO A 298 11.68 -23.82 14.71
N PRO A 299 12.50 -24.22 15.68
CA PRO A 299 12.04 -24.91 16.90
C PRO A 299 11.08 -24.09 17.75
N TYR A 300 11.05 -22.77 17.57
CA TYR A 300 10.12 -21.87 18.25
C TYR A 300 9.37 -20.98 17.27
N ARG A 301 8.19 -20.53 17.71
CA ARG A 301 7.42 -19.47 17.06
C ARG A 301 7.19 -18.31 18.03
N ALA A 302 7.01 -17.11 17.49
CA ALA A 302 6.64 -15.96 18.30
C ALA A 302 5.13 -15.96 18.61
N VAL A 303 4.80 -15.71 19.87
CA VAL A 303 3.43 -15.51 20.35
C VAL A 303 3.35 -14.26 21.21
N ARG A 304 2.13 -13.73 21.44
CA ARG A 304 1.97 -12.55 22.30
C ARG A 304 2.45 -12.86 23.71
N GLY A 305 3.36 -12.03 24.22
CA GLY A 305 3.85 -12.08 25.59
C GLY A 305 2.95 -11.32 26.55
N ILE A 306 2.31 -10.23 26.09
CA ILE A 306 1.34 -9.44 26.85
C ILE A 306 0.11 -9.21 25.96
N ALA A 307 -1.04 -9.78 26.32
CA ALA A 307 -2.19 -9.86 25.43
C ALA A 307 -2.91 -8.50 25.22
N ASP A 308 -3.10 -7.78 26.33
CA ASP A 308 -4.02 -6.62 26.40
C ASP A 308 -3.32 -5.27 26.26
N TYR A 309 -2.00 -5.21 26.41
CA TYR A 309 -1.21 -3.99 26.24
C TYR A 309 -0.43 -4.00 24.92
N ARG A 310 -0.81 -3.09 24.02
CA ARG A 310 -0.27 -3.00 22.64
C ARG A 310 0.26 -1.60 22.33
N PRO A 311 1.35 -1.17 23.00
CA PRO A 311 1.94 0.13 22.72
C PRO A 311 2.47 0.20 21.28
N GLY A 312 2.30 1.35 20.66
CA GLY A 312 2.89 1.67 19.37
C GLY A 312 4.38 1.98 19.49
N TYR A 313 5.14 1.48 18.54
CA TYR A 313 6.57 1.72 18.35
C TYR A 313 7.40 1.56 19.64
N PRO A 314 7.31 0.41 20.35
CA PRO A 314 8.20 0.14 21.48
C PRO A 314 9.66 0.04 21.02
N ILE A 315 10.57 0.67 21.76
CA ILE A 315 12.02 0.71 21.46
C ILE A 315 12.79 -0.17 22.43
N GLN A 316 12.49 -0.08 23.73
CA GLN A 316 13.18 -0.80 24.80
C GLN A 316 12.24 -1.03 25.98
N VAL A 317 12.37 -2.17 26.65
CA VAL A 317 11.63 -2.49 27.87
C VAL A 317 12.56 -3.19 28.87
N LYS A 318 12.50 -2.84 30.15
CA LYS A 318 13.26 -3.54 31.21
C LYS A 318 12.45 -3.56 32.52
N PRO A 319 12.54 -4.63 33.33
CA PRO A 319 11.88 -4.69 34.62
C PRO A 319 12.52 -3.72 35.61
N VAL A 320 11.69 -3.06 36.41
CA VAL A 320 12.16 -2.30 37.57
C VAL A 320 12.65 -3.33 38.61
N PRO A 321 13.92 -3.26 39.05
CA PRO A 321 14.54 -4.30 39.88
C PRO A 321 13.73 -4.64 41.12
N GLY A 322 13.47 -5.93 41.34
CA GLY A 322 12.77 -6.44 42.52
C GLY A 322 11.25 -6.25 42.51
N THR A 323 10.65 -5.89 41.38
CA THR A 323 9.20 -5.62 41.28
C THR A 323 8.60 -6.24 40.02
N ASP A 324 7.27 -6.22 39.91
CA ASP A 324 6.53 -6.58 38.68
C ASP A 324 6.29 -5.38 37.74
N GLN A 325 6.92 -4.23 38.02
CA GLN A 325 6.82 -3.05 37.17
C GLN A 325 7.83 -3.12 36.03
N MET A 326 7.45 -2.60 34.87
CA MET A 326 8.31 -2.45 33.70
C MET A 326 8.45 -0.98 33.36
N LEU A 327 9.65 -0.59 32.92
CA LEU A 327 9.82 0.65 32.17
C LEU A 327 9.81 0.35 30.68
N LEU A 328 9.20 1.22 29.91
CA LEU A 328 9.04 1.12 28.47
C LEU A 328 9.39 2.44 27.81
N LEU A 329 10.21 2.38 26.76
CA LEU A 329 10.47 3.48 25.88
C LEU A 329 9.67 3.33 24.59
N THR A 330 8.88 4.34 24.22
CA THR A 330 8.10 4.37 22.97
C THR A 330 8.29 5.67 22.20
N GLN A 331 7.71 5.71 21.00
CA GLN A 331 7.56 6.92 20.19
C GLN A 331 6.16 6.98 19.56
N PRO A 332 5.60 8.17 19.28
CA PRO A 332 4.26 8.30 18.71
C PRO A 332 4.18 7.90 17.23
N ARG A 333 5.33 7.86 16.55
CA ARG A 333 5.51 7.41 15.16
C ARG A 333 6.94 6.94 14.99
N SER A 334 7.21 6.17 13.93
CA SER A 334 8.60 5.81 13.58
C SER A 334 9.48 7.07 13.47
N TYR A 335 10.65 7.04 14.11
CA TYR A 335 11.62 8.14 14.20
C TYR A 335 11.05 9.43 14.78
N GLY A 336 10.15 9.33 15.75
CA GLY A 336 9.60 10.44 16.52
C GLY A 336 10.37 10.70 17.82
N PRO A 337 10.03 11.79 18.54
CA PRO A 337 10.53 12.01 19.89
C PRO A 337 10.06 10.89 20.83
N THR A 338 10.90 10.53 21.80
CA THR A 338 10.63 9.37 22.66
C THR A 338 10.06 9.74 24.02
N THR A 339 9.23 8.84 24.55
CA THR A 339 8.63 8.96 25.89
C THR A 339 8.90 7.70 26.69
N LEU A 340 9.26 7.88 27.97
CA LEU A 340 9.44 6.81 28.96
C LEU A 340 8.15 6.62 29.77
N TRP A 341 7.72 5.37 29.88
CA TRP A 341 6.49 4.94 30.54
C TRP A 341 6.80 3.88 31.61
N ARG A 342 5.93 3.79 32.61
CA ARG A 342 5.84 2.66 33.54
C ARG A 342 4.54 1.91 33.32
N PHE A 343 4.58 0.59 33.38
CA PHE A 343 3.38 -0.24 33.42
C PHE A 343 3.61 -1.50 34.27
N THR A 344 2.54 -2.10 34.81
CA THR A 344 2.62 -3.39 35.52
C THR A 344 2.70 -4.52 34.50
N HIS A 345 3.63 -5.47 34.62
CA HIS A 345 3.84 -6.51 33.61
C HIS A 345 2.61 -7.42 33.43
N HIS A 346 2.06 -7.93 34.53
CA HIS A 346 0.90 -8.83 34.50
C HIS A 346 -0.43 -8.10 34.51
N GLY A 347 -1.35 -8.55 33.64
CA GLY A 347 -2.69 -7.95 33.52
C GLY A 347 -2.66 -6.53 32.92
N ALA A 348 -1.54 -6.13 32.31
CA ALA A 348 -1.34 -4.81 31.76
C ALA A 348 -2.36 -4.46 30.68
N SER A 349 -2.94 -3.27 30.78
CA SER A 349 -3.70 -2.62 29.72
C SER A 349 -3.13 -1.23 29.41
N ALA A 350 -3.62 -0.59 28.34
CA ALA A 350 -3.23 0.78 28.01
C ALA A 350 -3.54 1.79 29.15
N LYS A 351 -4.49 1.48 30.04
CA LYS A 351 -4.86 2.34 31.17
C LYS A 351 -3.85 2.30 32.32
N ASP A 352 -3.03 1.25 32.37
CA ASP A 352 -2.04 1.04 33.43
C ASP A 352 -0.69 1.72 33.11
N ALA A 353 -0.54 2.20 31.87
CA ALA A 353 0.66 2.90 31.42
C ALA A 353 0.68 4.33 31.97
N VAL A 354 1.65 4.61 32.84
CA VAL A 354 1.89 5.94 33.41
C VAL A 354 3.11 6.56 32.73
N LYS A 355 2.90 7.72 32.10
CA LYS A 355 3.98 8.51 31.52
C LYS A 355 4.90 9.02 32.63
N LEU A 356 6.21 8.83 32.46
CA LEU A 356 7.22 9.28 33.42
C LEU A 356 8.02 10.47 32.90
N LEU A 357 8.43 10.45 31.62
CA LEU A 357 9.35 11.44 31.08
C LEU A 357 9.19 11.56 29.57
N ASP A 358 9.04 12.79 29.07
CA ASP A 358 9.39 13.09 27.68
C ASP A 358 10.88 13.35 27.59
N THR A 359 11.50 12.80 26.56
CA THR A 359 12.95 12.99 26.36
C THR A 359 13.23 14.48 26.08
N PRO A 360 14.24 15.08 26.73
CA PRO A 360 14.54 16.51 26.57
C PRO A 360 14.76 16.90 25.10
N HIS A 361 14.38 18.14 24.75
CA HIS A 361 14.55 18.72 23.40
C HIS A 361 13.99 17.88 22.25
N GLU A 362 12.89 17.16 22.48
CA GLU A 362 12.32 16.22 21.49
C GLU A 362 13.34 15.16 21.03
N GLY A 363 14.30 14.84 21.90
CA GLY A 363 15.36 13.89 21.62
C GLY A 363 14.86 12.45 21.46
N THR A 364 15.72 11.63 20.86
CA THR A 364 15.49 10.20 20.67
C THR A 364 16.33 9.43 21.67
N ALA A 365 15.68 8.83 22.65
CA ALA A 365 16.26 7.84 23.55
C ALA A 365 16.32 6.46 22.86
N THR A 366 17.37 5.70 23.12
CA THR A 366 17.58 4.38 22.50
C THR A 366 17.70 3.25 23.51
N ASP A 367 18.10 3.55 24.75
CA ASP A 367 18.22 2.58 25.85
C ASP A 367 18.11 3.26 27.22
N PHE A 368 17.89 2.46 28.26
CA PHE A 368 17.95 2.89 29.66
C PHE A 368 18.39 1.72 30.55
N THR A 369 18.96 1.98 31.72
CA THR A 369 19.30 0.92 32.70
C THR A 369 19.16 1.41 34.13
N PHE A 370 19.00 0.48 35.06
CA PHE A 370 18.98 0.76 36.49
C PHE A 370 20.37 0.59 37.09
N HIS A 371 20.65 1.36 38.14
CA HIS A 371 21.82 1.12 38.98
C HIS A 371 21.74 -0.26 39.66
N PRO A 372 22.84 -1.00 39.86
CA PRO A 372 22.81 -2.27 40.60
C PRO A 372 22.27 -2.14 42.02
N LYS A 373 22.44 -0.95 42.63
CA LYS A 373 21.88 -0.56 43.93
C LYS A 373 20.58 0.24 43.84
N PHE A 374 19.76 -0.01 42.82
CA PHE A 374 18.52 0.74 42.60
C PHE A 374 17.62 0.77 43.84
N ALA A 375 17.53 -0.33 44.60
CA ALA A 375 16.74 -0.39 45.83
C ALA A 375 17.20 0.61 46.92
N GLU A 376 18.46 1.04 46.88
CA GLU A 376 19.06 1.99 47.81
C GLU A 376 19.01 3.43 47.27
N ASN A 377 19.37 3.64 46.01
CA ASN A 377 19.60 4.97 45.45
C ASN A 377 18.53 5.46 44.46
N GLY A 378 17.68 4.56 43.95
CA GLY A 378 16.65 4.90 42.96
C GLY A 378 17.19 5.35 41.60
N TYR A 379 18.47 5.12 41.27
CA TYR A 379 19.07 5.68 40.08
C TYR A 379 18.71 4.91 38.79
N VAL A 380 18.26 5.68 37.79
CA VAL A 380 17.94 5.23 36.42
C VAL A 380 18.76 6.06 35.45
N TYR A 381 19.40 5.41 34.47
CA TYR A 381 20.20 6.06 33.43
C TYR A 381 19.47 5.94 32.10
N VAL A 382 19.31 7.06 31.38
CA VAL A 382 18.63 7.12 30.08
C VAL A 382 19.62 7.67 29.04
N GLY A 383 19.78 6.94 27.95
CA GLY A 383 20.66 7.28 26.84
C GLY A 383 19.85 7.88 25.70
N TRP A 384 20.11 9.14 25.35
CA TRP A 384 19.37 9.86 24.32
C TRP A 384 20.22 10.78 23.46
N ASN A 385 19.79 11.02 22.22
CA ASN A 385 20.42 11.95 21.28
C ASN A 385 19.47 13.11 20.97
N GLY A 386 19.98 14.34 21.01
CA GLY A 386 19.20 15.54 20.74
C GLY A 386 20.00 16.81 20.98
N GLY A 387 19.30 17.94 21.03
CA GLY A 387 19.91 19.24 21.30
C GLY A 387 18.94 20.39 21.06
N ALA A 388 19.30 21.58 21.51
CA ALA A 388 18.52 22.78 21.22
C ALA A 388 18.42 23.00 19.70
N LYS A 389 17.30 23.58 19.25
CA LYS A 389 17.08 23.84 17.83
C LYS A 389 18.22 24.70 17.26
N GLY A 390 18.85 24.23 16.19
CA GLY A 390 19.98 24.90 15.54
C GLY A 390 21.36 24.58 16.11
N THR A 391 21.47 23.76 17.16
CA THR A 391 22.76 23.25 17.65
C THR A 391 23.09 21.89 17.05
N LYS A 392 24.37 21.52 17.05
CA LYS A 392 24.78 20.14 16.76
C LYS A 392 24.11 19.18 17.75
N LYS A 393 23.70 18.00 17.28
CA LYS A 393 23.16 16.96 18.14
C LYS A 393 24.26 16.34 18.99
N LYS A 394 23.91 16.01 20.22
CA LYS A 394 24.76 15.31 21.16
C LYS A 394 24.04 14.07 21.68
N CYS A 395 24.82 13.03 21.91
CA CYS A 395 24.44 11.89 22.72
C CYS A 395 24.66 12.25 24.18
N HIS A 396 23.71 11.88 25.03
CA HIS A 396 23.73 12.11 26.46
C HIS A 396 23.38 10.82 27.19
N VAL A 397 24.14 10.50 28.24
CA VAL A 397 23.71 9.58 29.28
C VAL A 397 23.28 10.42 30.47
N THR A 398 21.98 10.44 30.77
CA THR A 398 21.42 11.23 31.87
C THR A 398 20.92 10.32 32.98
N ARG A 399 21.38 10.55 34.20
CA ARG A 399 20.88 9.89 35.41
C ARG A 399 19.67 10.66 35.96
N TYR A 400 18.64 9.94 36.36
CA TYR A 400 17.48 10.41 37.10
C TYR A 400 17.32 9.59 38.39
N THR A 401 16.60 10.13 39.35
CA THR A 401 16.17 9.47 40.57
C THR A 401 14.70 9.08 40.45
N MET A 402 14.41 7.82 40.75
CA MET A 402 13.08 7.24 40.75
C MET A 402 12.78 6.68 42.14
N GLN A 403 11.54 6.84 42.59
CA GLN A 403 11.12 6.25 43.86
C GLN A 403 11.26 4.72 43.81
N THR A 404 11.85 4.14 44.86
CA THR A 404 12.09 2.69 44.96
C THR A 404 10.87 1.90 45.46
N LYS A 405 9.78 2.61 45.76
CA LYS A 405 8.48 2.08 46.18
C LYS A 405 7.37 2.73 45.36
N ALA A 406 6.19 2.11 45.36
CA ALA A 406 5.00 2.66 44.72
C ALA A 406 4.76 4.12 45.17
N PRO A 407 4.41 5.05 44.26
CA PRO A 407 4.00 4.83 42.86
C PRO A 407 5.13 4.71 41.83
N TYR A 408 6.39 4.61 42.26
CA TYR A 408 7.57 4.53 41.38
C TYR A 408 7.67 5.75 40.43
N ALA A 409 7.42 6.95 40.97
CA ALA A 409 7.55 8.18 40.21
C ALA A 409 9.02 8.49 39.91
N LEU A 410 9.27 9.02 38.70
CA LEU A 410 10.60 9.49 38.28
C LEU A 410 10.67 11.01 38.44
N ASP A 411 11.69 11.50 39.14
CA ASP A 411 11.91 12.93 39.33
C ASP A 411 12.74 13.50 38.16
N ALA A 412 12.08 14.18 37.23
CA ALA A 412 12.74 14.81 36.10
C ALA A 412 13.72 15.92 36.52
N ALA A 413 13.52 16.58 37.67
CA ALA A 413 14.40 17.66 38.14
C ALA A 413 15.74 17.12 38.67
N SER A 414 15.83 15.83 38.99
CA SER A 414 17.06 15.17 39.45
C SER A 414 18.08 14.86 38.34
N ALA A 415 17.80 15.29 37.10
CA ALA A 415 18.62 15.00 35.93
C ALA A 415 20.09 15.40 36.11
N ALA A 416 21.00 14.45 35.89
CA ALA A 416 22.44 14.67 35.89
C ALA A 416 23.10 14.02 34.67
N THR A 417 23.72 14.81 33.79
CA THR A 417 24.47 14.30 32.64
C THR A 417 25.76 13.62 33.12
N ILE A 418 25.85 12.32 32.89
CA ILE A 418 27.01 11.50 33.26
C ILE A 418 28.13 11.69 32.24
N ILE A 419 27.81 11.52 30.96
CA ILE A 419 28.75 11.64 29.85
C ILE A 419 28.00 12.08 28.59
N GLU A 420 28.66 12.85 27.72
CA GLU A 420 28.10 13.31 26.46
C GLU A 420 29.16 13.41 25.35
N TRP A 421 28.72 13.32 24.09
CA TRP A 421 29.56 13.48 22.91
C TRP A 421 28.75 13.96 21.70
N GLU A 422 29.37 14.67 20.76
CA GLU A 422 28.72 15.05 19.48
C GLU A 422 28.51 13.82 18.59
N SER A 423 27.33 13.69 17.98
CA SER A 423 26.97 12.57 17.10
C SER A 423 25.72 12.90 16.28
N ASP A 424 25.73 12.61 14.98
CA ASP A 424 24.61 12.85 14.06
C ASP A 424 24.26 11.61 13.23
N GLY A 425 24.23 10.46 13.92
CA GLY A 425 24.00 9.15 13.34
C GLY A 425 24.80 8.08 14.09
N HIS A 426 24.41 6.81 13.94
CA HIS A 426 25.04 5.67 14.62
C HIS A 426 25.41 5.96 16.08
N ASN A 427 24.43 6.43 16.86
CA ASN A 427 24.67 7.09 18.14
C ASN A 427 25.23 6.15 19.22
N GLY A 428 24.95 4.85 19.14
CA GLY A 428 25.18 3.91 20.21
C GLY A 428 24.18 4.11 21.36
N LEU A 429 24.67 4.50 22.53
CA LEU A 429 23.94 4.72 23.78
C LEU A 429 23.31 3.46 24.42
N ALA A 430 23.64 2.26 23.94
CA ALA A 430 23.30 1.04 24.66
C ALA A 430 24.11 0.94 25.96
N MET A 431 23.46 0.55 27.06
CA MET A 431 24.05 0.59 28.40
C MET A 431 23.77 -0.67 29.22
N CYS A 432 24.77 -1.10 29.99
CA CYS A 432 24.60 -2.10 31.04
C CYS A 432 25.59 -1.88 32.18
N PHE A 433 25.31 -2.45 33.35
CA PHE A 433 26.30 -2.60 34.42
C PHE A 433 26.95 -3.97 34.33
N GLY A 434 28.28 -4.02 34.44
CA GLY A 434 29.02 -5.26 34.55
C GLY A 434 28.91 -5.87 35.95
N ASN A 435 29.26 -7.16 36.07
CA ASN A 435 29.39 -7.82 37.38
C ASN A 435 30.51 -7.23 38.25
N ASP A 436 31.40 -6.43 37.66
CA ASP A 436 32.42 -5.64 38.35
C ASP A 436 31.87 -4.32 38.95
N GLY A 437 30.57 -4.06 38.79
CA GLY A 437 29.90 -2.85 39.24
C GLY A 437 30.20 -1.61 38.41
N LYS A 438 30.87 -1.74 37.25
CA LYS A 438 31.16 -0.60 36.36
C LYS A 438 30.09 -0.41 35.31
N PHE A 439 29.99 0.83 34.85
CA PHE A 439 29.02 1.24 33.85
C PHE A 439 29.63 1.12 32.46
N TYR A 440 28.99 0.34 31.60
CA TYR A 440 29.36 0.17 30.20
C TYR A 440 28.39 0.94 29.32
N VAL A 441 28.91 1.74 28.40
CA VAL A 441 28.11 2.47 27.42
C VAL A 441 28.78 2.43 26.06
N THR A 442 27.98 2.22 25.01
CA THR A 442 28.48 2.18 23.64
C THR A 442 28.39 3.55 22.97
N SER A 443 29.35 3.88 22.12
CA SER A 443 29.28 4.96 21.13
C SER A 443 29.52 4.36 19.75
N GLY A 444 28.75 4.78 18.73
CA GLY A 444 29.05 4.42 17.35
C GLY A 444 29.90 5.48 16.67
N ASP A 445 30.05 5.37 15.35
CA ASP A 445 30.96 6.23 14.56
C ASP A 445 30.47 7.69 14.38
N GLY A 446 29.26 8.00 14.83
CA GLY A 446 28.71 9.37 14.82
C GLY A 446 28.22 9.85 13.46
N THR A 447 28.19 8.98 12.45
CA THR A 447 27.75 9.26 11.08
C THR A 447 26.52 8.43 10.73
N SER A 448 25.92 8.66 9.56
CA SER A 448 24.81 7.81 9.08
C SER A 448 25.23 6.81 8.02
N ASP A 449 26.50 6.83 7.57
CA ASP A 449 26.98 6.03 6.45
C ASP A 449 28.51 5.91 6.44
N SER A 450 29.02 4.69 6.35
CA SER A 450 30.40 4.37 5.96
C SER A 450 31.53 5.08 6.73
N ASP A 451 31.26 5.55 7.96
CA ASP A 451 32.20 6.27 8.82
C ASP A 451 32.92 7.41 8.07
N THR A 452 32.16 8.40 7.59
CA THR A 452 32.72 9.58 6.89
C THR A 452 33.73 10.37 7.71
N ASN A 453 33.73 10.19 9.04
CA ASN A 453 34.64 10.86 9.96
C ASN A 453 35.93 10.06 10.20
N ASN A 454 36.04 8.83 9.67
CA ASN A 454 37.16 7.90 9.87
C ASN A 454 37.52 7.69 11.35
N VAL A 455 36.52 7.53 12.22
CA VAL A 455 36.72 7.39 13.67
C VAL A 455 36.77 5.96 14.16
N GLY A 456 36.34 4.98 13.35
CA GLY A 456 36.26 3.57 13.76
C GLY A 456 37.56 3.03 14.36
N GLN A 457 38.69 3.33 13.73
CA GLN A 457 40.02 2.89 14.16
C GLN A 457 40.81 3.95 14.93
N LYS A 458 40.18 5.07 15.30
CA LYS A 458 40.85 6.22 15.94
C LYS A 458 40.87 6.05 17.47
N PRO A 459 42.05 5.97 18.12
CA PRO A 459 42.16 5.69 19.55
C PRO A 459 41.82 6.91 20.44
N ASP A 460 42.12 8.12 19.98
CA ASP A 460 41.91 9.41 20.67
C ASP A 460 40.48 9.96 20.50
N SER A 461 39.54 9.15 19.99
CA SER A 461 38.13 9.51 19.83
C SER A 461 37.25 8.73 20.80
N ILE A 462 36.27 9.40 21.40
CA ILE A 462 35.22 8.75 22.21
C ILE A 462 34.20 7.99 21.35
N LEU A 463 34.14 8.24 20.05
CA LEU A 463 33.27 7.56 19.09
C LEU A 463 33.81 6.19 18.70
N ALA A 464 32.92 5.30 18.26
CA ALA A 464 33.20 3.92 17.87
C ALA A 464 33.84 3.09 19.00
N LYS A 465 33.26 3.17 20.21
CA LYS A 465 33.76 2.52 21.43
C LYS A 465 32.70 1.71 22.17
N VAL A 466 33.18 0.74 22.94
CA VAL A 466 32.58 0.36 24.22
C VAL A 466 33.37 1.06 25.30
N LEU A 467 32.71 1.92 26.06
CA LEU A 467 33.30 2.70 27.17
C LEU A 467 33.01 2.00 28.49
N ARG A 468 33.93 2.07 29.45
CA ARG A 468 33.78 1.59 30.83
C ARG A 468 34.17 2.67 31.82
N ILE A 469 33.23 3.09 32.66
CA ILE A 469 33.38 4.18 33.64
C ILE A 469 32.88 3.76 35.03
N ASP A 470 33.32 4.47 36.08
CA ASP A 470 32.84 4.31 37.46
C ASP A 470 31.96 5.50 37.85
N VAL A 471 30.65 5.26 37.96
CA VAL A 471 29.65 6.27 38.34
C VAL A 471 29.43 6.37 39.85
N ASP A 472 29.96 5.43 40.63
CA ASP A 472 29.88 5.42 42.10
C ASP A 472 31.01 6.25 42.74
N ARG A 473 32.11 6.46 42.01
CA ARG A 473 33.31 7.17 42.48
C ARG A 473 33.70 8.28 41.52
N PRO A 474 32.92 9.36 41.39
CA PRO A 474 33.21 10.43 40.45
C PRO A 474 34.55 11.11 40.74
N ALA A 475 35.29 11.47 39.68
CA ALA A 475 36.46 12.33 39.80
C ALA A 475 36.03 13.79 40.03
N ALA A 476 36.91 14.62 40.59
CA ALA A 476 36.63 16.04 40.81
C ALA A 476 36.18 16.73 39.51
N GLY A 477 35.02 17.39 39.55
CA GLY A 477 34.43 18.09 38.40
C GLY A 477 33.76 17.22 37.33
N LYS A 478 33.72 15.88 37.51
CA LYS A 478 33.02 14.94 36.64
C LYS A 478 31.91 14.21 37.41
N GLN A 479 30.99 13.58 36.69
CA GLN A 479 29.96 12.68 37.24
C GLN A 479 30.38 11.20 37.22
N TYR A 480 31.62 10.91 36.82
CA TYR A 480 32.22 9.58 36.82
C TYR A 480 33.75 9.68 36.99
N SER A 481 34.41 8.55 37.24
CA SER A 481 35.86 8.39 37.07
C SER A 481 36.18 7.25 36.10
N VAL A 482 37.42 7.19 35.63
CA VAL A 482 37.91 6.09 34.81
C VAL A 482 38.50 5.01 35.72
N PRO A 483 38.06 3.74 35.64
CA PRO A 483 38.67 2.66 36.38
C PRO A 483 40.16 2.48 36.03
N ALA A 484 40.99 2.32 37.06
CA ALA A 484 42.45 2.15 36.91
C ALA A 484 42.85 0.86 36.17
N ASP A 485 41.94 -0.10 36.04
CA ASP A 485 42.13 -1.36 35.32
C ASP A 485 41.62 -1.31 33.87
N ASN A 486 41.18 -0.15 33.35
CA ASN A 486 40.86 -0.02 31.92
C ASN A 486 42.10 -0.32 31.05
N PRO A 487 41.93 -0.98 29.89
CA PRO A 487 43.04 -1.51 29.10
C PRO A 487 44.03 -0.47 28.57
N PHE A 488 43.58 0.77 28.39
CA PHE A 488 44.37 1.81 27.74
C PHE A 488 44.63 3.03 28.65
N VAL A 489 44.37 2.94 29.95
CA VAL A 489 44.51 4.09 30.88
C VAL A 489 45.94 4.65 30.94
N THR A 490 46.95 3.82 30.68
CA THR A 490 48.37 4.21 30.63
C THR A 490 48.87 4.54 29.22
N ASP A 491 48.03 4.39 28.20
CA ASP A 491 48.38 4.67 26.81
C ASP A 491 47.78 6.01 26.39
N ALA A 492 48.62 7.05 26.36
CA ALA A 492 48.20 8.42 26.03
C ALA A 492 47.61 8.59 24.62
N ARG A 493 47.70 7.56 23.76
CA ARG A 493 47.05 7.56 22.43
C ARG A 493 45.54 7.34 22.52
N PHE A 494 45.04 6.75 23.59
CA PHE A 494 43.65 6.37 23.74
C PHE A 494 42.89 7.31 24.68
N VAL A 495 41.60 7.49 24.41
CA VAL A 495 40.69 8.01 25.44
C VAL A 495 40.59 6.98 26.59
N PRO A 496 40.84 7.38 27.85
CA PRO A 496 41.04 6.43 28.96
C PRO A 496 39.76 5.66 29.32
N GLU A 497 38.59 6.16 28.93
CA GLU A 497 37.29 5.48 29.06
C GLU A 497 37.17 4.21 28.18
N THR A 498 38.06 4.01 27.20
CA THR A 498 37.97 2.90 26.22
C THR A 498 38.13 1.53 26.88
N TRP A 499 37.13 0.67 26.70
CA TRP A 499 37.19 -0.76 27.00
C TRP A 499 37.45 -1.62 25.76
N ALA A 500 36.76 -1.31 24.67
CA ALA A 500 36.95 -1.88 23.33
C ALA A 500 36.64 -0.80 22.28
N TYR A 501 37.13 -0.95 21.04
CA TYR A 501 36.91 0.02 19.96
C TYR A 501 36.67 -0.64 18.61
N GLY A 502 36.36 0.16 17.58
CA GLY A 502 36.05 -0.35 16.24
C GLY A 502 34.59 -0.74 16.07
N THR A 503 33.66 -0.11 16.80
CA THR A 503 32.22 -0.30 16.61
C THR A 503 31.68 0.62 15.51
N ARG A 504 30.65 0.18 14.77
CA ARG A 504 29.93 1.00 13.78
C ARG A 504 28.70 1.64 14.40
N ASN A 505 27.65 0.83 14.54
CA ASN A 505 26.35 1.22 15.09
C ASN A 505 25.91 0.21 16.16
N PRO A 506 26.47 0.28 17.38
CA PRO A 506 26.16 -0.64 18.45
C PRO A 506 24.75 -0.39 19.04
N TRP A 507 23.78 -1.26 18.72
CA TRP A 507 22.37 -1.03 19.06
C TRP A 507 21.96 -1.56 20.45
N ARG A 508 22.43 -2.75 20.85
CA ARG A 508 22.16 -3.35 22.17
C ARG A 508 23.41 -3.94 22.77
N ILE A 509 23.60 -3.66 24.06
CA ILE A 509 24.59 -4.29 24.93
C ILE A 509 23.86 -4.93 26.12
N THR A 510 24.32 -6.09 26.57
CA THR A 510 23.78 -6.76 27.77
C THR A 510 24.90 -7.41 28.53
N CYS A 511 24.93 -7.20 29.84
CA CYS A 511 25.69 -8.03 30.76
C CYS A 511 24.78 -9.09 31.35
N ASP A 512 25.17 -10.35 31.23
CA ASP A 512 24.48 -11.44 31.92
C ASP A 512 24.91 -11.50 33.39
N PRO A 513 23.98 -11.35 34.35
CA PRO A 513 24.36 -11.27 35.77
C PRO A 513 24.93 -12.57 36.33
N VAL A 514 24.66 -13.71 35.68
CA VAL A 514 25.11 -15.04 36.16
C VAL A 514 26.53 -15.35 35.71
N SER A 515 26.83 -15.21 34.41
CA SER A 515 28.15 -15.54 33.85
C SER A 515 29.11 -14.35 33.80
N GLY A 516 28.61 -13.12 33.90
CA GLY A 516 29.39 -11.90 33.70
C GLY A 516 29.76 -11.62 32.23
N GLN A 517 29.26 -12.42 31.29
CA GLN A 517 29.48 -12.20 29.87
C GLN A 517 28.76 -10.92 29.40
N ILE A 518 29.48 -10.08 28.66
CA ILE A 518 28.93 -8.88 28.04
C ILE A 518 28.82 -9.12 26.54
N TRP A 519 27.60 -9.05 26.02
CA TRP A 519 27.30 -9.22 24.60
C TRP A 519 26.93 -7.91 23.95
N LEU A 520 27.44 -7.68 22.74
CA LEU A 520 27.20 -6.50 21.92
C LEU A 520 26.66 -6.92 20.55
N GLY A 521 25.44 -6.47 20.21
CA GLY A 521 24.94 -6.50 18.84
C GLY A 521 25.16 -5.15 18.16
N GLN A 522 25.69 -5.16 16.94
CA GLN A 522 25.92 -3.94 16.17
C GLN A 522 25.58 -4.13 14.69
N ASN A 523 25.12 -3.05 14.05
CA ASN A 523 24.71 -3.11 12.65
C ASN A 523 25.87 -3.01 11.67
N GLY A 524 25.82 -3.85 10.66
CA GLY A 524 26.60 -3.78 9.43
C GLY A 524 26.32 -2.56 8.55
N GLN A 525 27.09 -2.41 7.49
CA GLN A 525 26.96 -1.37 6.47
C GLN A 525 26.46 -1.94 5.14
N ASP A 526 27.23 -2.84 4.51
CA ASP A 526 27.04 -3.25 3.12
C ASP A 526 26.65 -4.73 3.03
N LEU A 527 27.40 -5.62 3.71
CA LEU A 527 27.31 -7.05 3.46
C LEU A 527 27.16 -7.93 4.70
N TRP A 528 27.42 -7.44 5.92
CA TRP A 528 27.50 -8.31 7.10
C TRP A 528 26.95 -7.69 8.38
N GLU A 529 26.09 -8.44 9.07
CA GLU A 529 25.63 -8.14 10.43
C GLU A 529 26.39 -9.00 11.45
N TYR A 530 26.67 -8.49 12.65
CA TYR A 530 27.52 -9.22 13.61
C TYR A 530 27.30 -8.86 15.08
N ALA A 531 27.65 -9.82 15.95
CA ALA A 531 27.67 -9.65 17.39
C ALA A 531 28.99 -10.15 18.01
N HIS A 532 29.40 -9.50 19.11
CA HIS A 532 30.62 -9.81 19.84
C HIS A 532 30.31 -10.17 21.29
N LEU A 533 30.99 -11.20 21.79
CA LEU A 533 31.27 -11.33 23.22
C LEU A 533 32.42 -10.37 23.55
N VAL A 534 32.11 -9.28 24.24
CA VAL A 534 33.01 -8.16 24.48
C VAL A 534 34.15 -8.56 25.43
N LYS A 535 35.40 -8.37 25.00
CA LYS A 535 36.58 -8.56 25.86
C LYS A 535 37.36 -7.27 26.04
N LYS A 536 38.19 -7.27 27.07
CA LYS A 536 39.07 -6.16 27.43
C LYS A 536 40.09 -5.89 26.31
N GLY A 537 40.05 -4.70 25.73
CA GLY A 537 41.02 -4.23 24.73
C GLY A 537 40.74 -4.65 23.29
N ASP A 538 39.60 -5.28 23.01
CA ASP A 538 39.25 -5.72 21.65
C ASP A 538 39.17 -4.55 20.66
N ASN A 539 39.62 -4.81 19.43
CA ASN A 539 39.43 -3.95 18.27
C ASN A 539 38.53 -4.67 17.25
N TYR A 540 37.31 -4.19 17.02
CA TYR A 540 36.37 -4.84 16.10
C TYR A 540 36.54 -4.43 14.63
N GLY A 541 37.59 -3.67 14.32
CA GLY A 541 38.04 -3.45 12.94
C GLY A 541 37.25 -2.44 12.11
N TRP A 542 36.07 -1.99 12.54
CA TRP A 542 35.40 -0.89 11.84
C TRP A 542 36.31 0.35 11.81
N SER A 543 36.55 1.03 10.70
CA SER A 543 35.96 0.85 9.36
C SER A 543 36.96 0.34 8.32
N VAL A 544 38.02 -0.38 8.74
CA VAL A 544 38.91 -1.12 7.82
C VAL A 544 38.30 -2.46 7.42
N THR A 545 37.55 -3.08 8.33
CA THR A 545 36.75 -4.30 8.11
C THR A 545 35.28 -4.08 8.46
N GLU A 546 34.43 -4.90 7.86
CA GLU A 546 33.03 -5.10 8.22
C GLU A 546 32.87 -6.57 8.60
N GLY A 547 32.66 -6.85 9.89
CA GLY A 547 32.78 -8.20 10.43
C GLY A 547 34.18 -8.78 10.15
N SER A 548 34.25 -10.01 9.65
CA SER A 548 35.51 -10.66 9.27
C SER A 548 36.06 -10.22 7.90
N TYR A 549 35.40 -9.31 7.18
CA TYR A 549 35.69 -9.05 5.76
C TYR A 549 36.27 -7.64 5.52
N PRO A 550 37.11 -7.46 4.49
CA PRO A 550 37.60 -6.12 4.11
C PRO A 550 36.45 -5.19 3.74
N PHE A 551 36.51 -3.94 4.25
CA PHE A 551 35.58 -2.88 3.87
C PHE A 551 36.33 -1.73 3.19
N PHE A 552 37.07 -0.93 3.96
CA PHE A 552 38.05 0.02 3.44
C PHE A 552 39.45 -0.32 3.95
N PRO A 553 40.10 -1.37 3.40
CA PRO A 553 41.41 -1.81 3.85
C PRO A 553 42.52 -0.76 3.68
N GLN A 554 42.29 0.27 2.86
CA GLN A 554 43.19 1.40 2.67
C GLN A 554 43.14 2.44 3.81
N ARG A 555 42.12 2.41 4.68
CA ARG A 555 42.07 3.30 5.86
C ARG A 555 43.14 2.88 6.87
N LYS A 556 43.60 3.84 7.67
CA LYS A 556 44.60 3.57 8.70
C LYS A 556 44.00 2.67 9.79
N ALA A 557 44.52 1.44 9.91
CA ALA A 557 44.16 0.53 10.98
C ALA A 557 44.60 1.06 12.36
N GLY A 558 43.88 0.65 13.40
CA GLY A 558 44.20 0.97 14.78
C GLY A 558 45.46 0.25 15.26
N PRO A 559 45.97 0.60 16.45
CA PRO A 559 47.26 0.10 16.93
C PRO A 559 47.24 -1.36 17.43
N THR A 560 46.06 -1.98 17.58
CA THR A 560 45.92 -3.39 18.00
C THR A 560 45.27 -4.26 16.91
N PRO A 561 45.56 -5.59 16.89
CA PRO A 561 44.97 -6.51 15.91
C PRO A 561 43.44 -6.53 15.94
N VAL A 562 42.81 -6.74 14.77
CA VAL A 562 41.36 -6.87 14.65
C VAL A 562 40.90 -8.21 15.24
N THR A 563 39.91 -8.15 16.12
CA THR A 563 39.21 -9.30 16.71
C THR A 563 37.97 -9.62 15.85
N PRO A 564 37.83 -10.85 15.33
CA PRO A 564 36.67 -11.23 14.53
C PRO A 564 35.37 -11.25 15.37
N PRO A 565 34.20 -11.14 14.73
CA PRO A 565 32.91 -11.38 15.37
C PRO A 565 32.84 -12.73 16.08
N THR A 566 32.05 -12.78 17.16
CA THR A 566 31.71 -14.07 17.79
C THR A 566 30.68 -14.82 16.96
N VAL A 567 29.73 -14.09 16.37
CA VAL A 567 28.80 -14.56 15.35
C VAL A 567 28.61 -13.47 14.31
N GLU A 568 28.46 -13.86 13.04
CA GLU A 568 28.18 -12.95 11.93
C GLU A 568 27.19 -13.58 10.94
N HIS A 569 26.45 -12.73 10.24
CA HIS A 569 25.43 -13.10 9.27
C HIS A 569 25.64 -12.29 8.00
N SER A 570 25.62 -12.96 6.86
CA SER A 570 25.59 -12.28 5.57
C SER A 570 24.29 -11.47 5.44
N HIS A 571 24.36 -10.38 4.70
CA HIS A 571 23.20 -9.60 4.31
C HIS A 571 22.20 -10.39 3.45
N ALA A 572 22.59 -11.56 2.91
CA ALA A 572 21.60 -12.51 2.44
C ALA A 572 20.60 -12.82 3.57
N GLU A 573 21.06 -13.19 4.77
CA GLU A 573 20.25 -13.69 5.88
C GLU A 573 19.69 -12.63 6.86
N ALA A 574 20.43 -11.57 7.15
CA ALA A 574 20.12 -10.50 8.12
C ALA A 574 20.38 -9.10 7.52
N ARG A 575 19.92 -8.00 8.10
CA ARG A 575 20.04 -6.64 7.50
C ARG A 575 20.16 -5.47 8.48
N SER A 576 19.76 -5.69 9.72
CA SER A 576 19.81 -4.72 10.80
C SER A 576 19.74 -5.48 12.12
N LEU A 577 20.86 -6.07 12.53
CA LEU A 577 20.95 -6.86 13.75
C LEU A 577 20.74 -5.98 14.97
N THR A 578 19.80 -6.41 15.80
CA THR A 578 19.37 -5.68 17.00
C THR A 578 20.26 -6.01 18.19
N GLY A 579 20.82 -7.22 18.26
CA GLY A 579 21.36 -7.78 19.49
C GLY A 579 20.23 -8.29 20.40
N GLY A 580 20.53 -8.61 21.65
CA GLY A 580 19.52 -9.10 22.60
C GLY A 580 20.05 -9.41 23.99
N VAL A 581 19.61 -10.52 24.60
CA VAL A 581 19.80 -10.84 26.02
C VAL A 581 20.18 -12.30 26.23
N VAL A 582 20.83 -12.62 27.35
CA VAL A 582 21.08 -14.01 27.75
C VAL A 582 19.87 -14.55 28.51
N TYR A 583 19.20 -15.58 27.98
CA TYR A 583 17.95 -16.08 28.56
C TYR A 583 18.18 -16.79 29.90
N ARG A 584 17.34 -16.48 30.90
CA ARG A 584 17.45 -17.02 32.28
C ARG A 584 16.13 -17.56 32.83
N GLY A 585 15.10 -17.65 32.01
CA GLY A 585 13.79 -18.19 32.39
C GLY A 585 13.79 -19.72 32.41
N THR A 586 12.62 -20.28 32.69
CA THR A 586 12.41 -21.71 32.88
C THR A 586 11.54 -22.34 31.80
N LYS A 587 10.78 -21.54 31.05
CA LYS A 587 9.86 -22.04 30.01
C LYS A 587 10.56 -22.59 28.78
N LEU A 588 11.78 -22.14 28.48
CA LEU A 588 12.56 -22.55 27.31
C LEU A 588 13.90 -23.18 27.76
N PRO A 589 13.88 -24.40 28.33
CA PRO A 589 15.03 -24.98 29.02
C PRO A 589 16.29 -25.10 28.15
N GLU A 590 16.14 -25.39 26.86
CA GLU A 590 17.29 -25.49 25.93
C GLU A 590 18.01 -24.16 25.69
N LEU A 591 17.32 -23.03 25.89
CA LEU A 591 17.86 -21.69 25.67
C LEU A 591 18.50 -21.10 26.93
N VAL A 592 18.40 -21.76 28.09
CA VAL A 592 18.93 -21.23 29.35
C VAL A 592 20.43 -20.95 29.23
N GLY A 593 20.80 -19.69 29.45
CA GLY A 593 22.14 -19.15 29.34
C GLY A 593 22.67 -19.04 27.91
N ALA A 594 21.81 -19.09 26.89
CA ALA A 594 22.15 -18.71 25.52
C ALA A 594 21.82 -17.23 25.31
N TYR A 595 22.66 -16.54 24.53
CA TYR A 595 22.40 -15.18 24.06
C TYR A 595 21.41 -15.25 22.89
N ILE A 596 20.19 -14.75 23.13
CA ILE A 596 19.13 -14.65 22.14
C ILE A 596 19.18 -13.25 21.53
N TYR A 597 19.19 -13.18 20.21
CA TYR A 597 19.22 -11.93 19.46
C TYR A 597 18.44 -12.08 18.15
N GLY A 598 18.20 -10.96 17.48
CA GLY A 598 17.42 -10.95 16.25
C GLY A 598 17.72 -9.75 15.37
N ASP A 599 16.92 -9.63 14.32
CA ASP A 599 17.11 -8.67 13.25
C ASP A 599 15.84 -7.87 12.99
N TYR A 600 15.96 -6.55 12.95
CA TYR A 600 14.82 -5.63 12.78
C TYR A 600 14.14 -5.77 11.41
N SER A 601 14.93 -5.97 10.36
CA SER A 601 14.48 -5.92 8.98
C SER A 601 13.84 -7.23 8.50
N THR A 602 14.33 -8.37 8.99
CA THR A 602 13.89 -9.72 8.61
C THR A 602 13.01 -10.39 9.67
N GLY A 603 13.09 -9.98 10.94
CA GLY A 603 12.35 -10.62 12.04
C GLY A 603 12.88 -12.01 12.42
N HIS A 604 14.02 -12.43 11.87
CA HIS A 604 14.69 -13.67 12.26
C HIS A 604 15.28 -13.55 13.68
N ILE A 605 15.29 -14.67 14.40
CA ILE A 605 15.82 -14.77 15.76
C ILE A 605 16.78 -15.96 15.82
N TRP A 606 17.96 -15.72 16.39
CA TRP A 606 19.00 -16.72 16.62
C TRP A 606 19.33 -16.80 18.11
N ALA A 607 19.96 -17.91 18.47
CA ALA A 607 20.58 -18.06 19.78
C ALA A 607 21.99 -18.62 19.64
N VAL A 608 22.89 -18.12 20.49
CA VAL A 608 24.26 -18.61 20.62
C VAL A 608 24.56 -18.97 22.06
N LYS A 609 25.18 -20.13 22.26
CA LYS A 609 25.66 -20.60 23.56
C LYS A 609 27.18 -20.59 23.57
N HIS A 610 27.76 -19.93 24.56
CA HIS A 610 29.20 -19.72 24.67
C HIS A 610 29.65 -19.92 26.12
N ASP A 611 30.77 -20.60 26.34
CA ASP A 611 31.29 -20.88 27.69
C ASP A 611 32.27 -19.80 28.22
N GLY A 612 32.56 -18.80 27.39
CA GLY A 612 33.52 -17.71 27.66
C GLY A 612 34.83 -17.89 26.88
N THR A 613 35.13 -19.12 26.47
CA THR A 613 36.32 -19.46 25.67
C THR A 613 35.97 -19.83 24.23
N ARG A 614 34.88 -20.57 24.01
CA ARG A 614 34.46 -21.03 22.68
C ARG A 614 32.93 -21.05 22.52
N LEU A 615 32.52 -21.02 21.27
CA LEU A 615 31.14 -21.22 20.85
C LEU A 615 30.77 -22.70 21.00
N LEU A 616 29.73 -22.97 21.79
CA LEU A 616 29.20 -24.32 21.99
C LEU A 616 28.20 -24.69 20.90
N TRP A 617 27.29 -23.77 20.56
CA TRP A 617 26.40 -23.88 19.41
C TRP A 617 25.82 -22.52 19.02
N HIS A 618 25.38 -22.41 17.76
CA HIS A 618 24.69 -21.25 17.19
C HIS A 618 23.60 -21.76 16.24
N LYS A 619 22.35 -21.31 16.44
CA LYS A 619 21.19 -21.78 15.69
C LYS A 619 20.20 -20.65 15.43
N LYS A 620 19.53 -20.70 14.27
CA LYS A 620 18.27 -19.96 14.04
C LYS A 620 17.17 -20.65 14.84
N ILE A 621 16.46 -19.91 15.67
CA ILE A 621 15.48 -20.47 16.61
C ILE A 621 14.04 -20.06 16.29
N ALA A 622 13.82 -18.92 15.61
CA ALA A 622 12.52 -18.49 15.13
C ALA A 622 12.63 -17.64 13.85
N VAL A 623 11.60 -17.71 13.01
CA VAL A 623 11.37 -16.81 11.87
C VAL A 623 10.05 -16.12 12.13
N THR A 624 10.07 -14.78 12.17
CA THR A 624 8.91 -13.98 12.57
C THR A 624 8.68 -12.81 11.62
N THR A 625 7.54 -12.15 11.77
CA THR A 625 7.21 -10.92 11.03
C THR A 625 7.53 -9.66 11.85
N LEU A 626 8.12 -9.81 13.04
CA LEU A 626 8.28 -8.73 14.01
C LEU A 626 9.39 -7.76 13.56
N LYS A 627 9.19 -6.47 13.84
CA LYS A 627 10.20 -5.41 13.71
C LYS A 627 10.96 -5.28 15.03
N ILE A 628 11.93 -6.15 15.24
CA ILE A 628 12.52 -6.37 16.56
C ILE A 628 13.47 -5.22 16.95
N THR A 629 13.09 -4.41 17.95
CA THR A 629 13.94 -3.31 18.48
C THR A 629 14.67 -3.65 19.77
N ALA A 630 14.17 -4.62 20.53
CA ALA A 630 14.79 -5.08 21.75
C ALA A 630 14.31 -6.48 22.16
N PHE A 631 15.17 -7.13 22.92
CA PHE A 631 14.83 -8.26 23.77
C PHE A 631 15.01 -7.84 25.22
N ALA A 632 14.17 -8.39 26.09
CA ALA A 632 14.21 -8.16 27.52
C ALA A 632 13.89 -9.45 28.27
N LEU A 633 14.22 -9.47 29.56
CA LEU A 633 13.73 -10.49 30.47
C LEU A 633 12.73 -9.86 31.44
N ASP A 634 11.66 -10.57 31.78
CA ASP A 634 10.80 -10.18 32.90
C ASP A 634 11.49 -10.45 34.26
N ALA A 635 10.82 -10.13 35.37
CA ALA A 635 11.35 -10.33 36.72
C ALA A 635 11.63 -11.81 37.08
N ARG A 636 11.12 -12.77 36.30
CA ARG A 636 11.35 -14.22 36.45
C ARG A 636 12.38 -14.77 35.44
N GLY A 637 12.97 -13.89 34.62
CA GLY A 637 13.91 -14.29 33.58
C GLY A 637 13.26 -14.72 32.27
N GLU A 638 11.93 -14.63 32.13
CA GLU A 638 11.23 -15.03 30.90
C GLU A 638 11.39 -14.01 29.78
N LEU A 639 11.42 -14.50 28.54
CA LEU A 639 11.74 -13.68 27.37
C LEU A 639 10.59 -12.75 26.99
N LEU A 640 10.93 -11.50 26.72
CA LEU A 640 10.08 -10.52 26.05
C LEU A 640 10.78 -9.96 24.81
N ILE A 641 10.01 -9.74 23.76
CA ILE A 641 10.46 -9.24 22.45
C ILE A 641 9.61 -8.01 22.11
N CYS A 642 10.24 -6.88 21.83
CA CYS A 642 9.55 -5.67 21.37
C CYS A 642 9.33 -5.70 19.87
N ASP A 643 8.07 -5.53 19.43
CA ASP A 643 7.72 -5.36 18.02
C ASP A 643 7.38 -3.89 17.71
N HIS A 644 8.23 -3.27 16.89
CA HIS A 644 8.19 -1.86 16.53
C HIS A 644 7.19 -1.56 15.41
N ALA A 645 5.92 -1.88 15.67
CA ALA A 645 4.79 -1.56 14.80
C ALA A 645 3.85 -0.54 15.45
N ALA A 646 2.93 0.03 14.68
CA ALA A 646 1.99 1.05 15.14
C ALA A 646 1.03 0.50 16.22
N ASP A 647 0.35 1.42 16.92
CA ASP A 647 -0.65 1.09 17.94
C ASP A 647 -1.64 0.02 17.47
N GLY A 648 -1.94 -0.94 18.34
CA GLY A 648 -2.84 -2.06 18.05
C GLY A 648 -2.24 -3.19 17.19
N THR A 649 -1.18 -2.91 16.43
CA THR A 649 -0.45 -3.89 15.60
C THR A 649 0.80 -4.45 16.27
N GLY A 650 1.58 -3.62 16.96
CA GLY A 650 2.81 -4.02 17.66
C GLY A 650 2.60 -4.58 19.06
N GLY A 651 3.62 -4.40 19.90
CA GLY A 651 3.58 -4.72 21.33
C GLY A 651 4.67 -5.70 21.76
N PHE A 652 4.32 -6.61 22.66
CA PHE A 652 5.26 -7.55 23.29
C PHE A 652 4.97 -8.99 22.91
N PHE A 653 6.03 -9.70 22.55
CA PHE A 653 6.01 -11.11 22.16
C PHE A 653 6.94 -11.94 23.05
N THR A 654 6.77 -13.25 23.01
CA THR A 654 7.68 -14.24 23.60
C THR A 654 7.79 -15.42 22.63
N LEU A 655 8.58 -16.43 22.99
CA LEU A 655 8.74 -17.65 22.20
C LEU A 655 8.06 -18.82 22.89
N GLU A 656 7.49 -19.71 22.09
CA GLU A 656 7.01 -21.02 22.53
C GLU A 656 7.44 -22.11 21.54
N PRO A 657 7.50 -23.39 21.95
CA PRO A 657 7.81 -24.49 21.05
C PRO A 657 6.90 -24.48 19.82
N ASN A 658 7.48 -24.73 18.65
CA ASN A 658 6.74 -24.76 17.40
C ASN A 658 6.16 -26.17 17.17
N PRO A 659 4.83 -26.34 17.21
CA PRO A 659 4.18 -27.64 16.97
C PRO A 659 4.04 -27.95 15.48
N ALA A 660 4.44 -27.03 14.59
CA ALA A 660 4.32 -27.25 13.16
C ALA A 660 5.15 -28.49 12.74
N PRO A 661 4.60 -29.35 11.88
CA PRO A 661 5.30 -30.56 11.44
C PRO A 661 6.56 -30.18 10.65
N ALA A 662 7.58 -31.04 10.71
CA ALA A 662 8.82 -30.87 9.97
C ALA A 662 8.63 -30.90 8.44
N ASP A 663 7.58 -31.55 7.97
CA ASP A 663 7.16 -31.56 6.57
C ASP A 663 5.76 -30.96 6.46
N THR A 664 5.63 -29.83 5.77
CA THR A 664 4.35 -29.18 5.52
C THR A 664 3.69 -29.65 4.22
N GLY A 665 4.28 -30.64 3.53
CA GLY A 665 3.87 -31.04 2.18
C GLY A 665 4.26 -30.04 1.09
N PHE A 666 5.18 -29.12 1.38
CA PHE A 666 5.62 -28.12 0.41
C PHE A 666 6.26 -28.81 -0.81
N PRO A 667 5.86 -28.47 -2.05
CA PRO A 667 6.27 -29.19 -3.24
C PRO A 667 7.78 -29.08 -3.47
N ARG A 668 8.44 -30.22 -3.67
CA ARG A 668 9.87 -30.28 -4.01
C ARG A 668 10.14 -30.25 -5.51
N THR A 669 9.12 -30.50 -6.31
CA THR A 669 9.18 -30.43 -7.78
C THR A 669 8.08 -29.52 -8.32
N LEU A 670 8.24 -28.98 -9.52
CA LEU A 670 7.17 -28.20 -10.15
C LEU A 670 5.95 -29.07 -10.47
N SER A 671 6.17 -30.34 -10.85
CA SER A 671 5.07 -31.29 -11.10
C SER A 671 4.19 -31.52 -9.88
N ALA A 672 4.75 -31.45 -8.67
CA ALA A 672 4.01 -31.56 -7.42
C ALA A 672 3.31 -30.26 -7.00
N SER A 673 3.61 -29.12 -7.61
CA SER A 673 3.12 -27.80 -7.17
C SER A 673 1.62 -27.57 -7.40
N GLY A 674 1.02 -28.32 -8.31
CA GLY A 674 -0.36 -28.12 -8.75
C GLY A 674 -0.62 -26.80 -9.50
N LEU A 675 0.44 -26.06 -9.85
CA LEU A 675 0.35 -24.83 -10.66
C LEU A 675 0.45 -25.07 -12.16
N PHE A 676 0.87 -26.27 -12.59
CA PHE A 676 1.07 -26.63 -13.99
C PHE A 676 0.09 -27.72 -14.41
N ALA A 677 -0.52 -27.57 -15.59
CA ALA A 677 -1.22 -28.65 -16.26
C ALA A 677 -0.22 -29.60 -16.96
N SER A 678 0.87 -29.05 -17.50
CA SER A 678 2.03 -29.81 -18.01
C SER A 678 3.30 -29.01 -17.72
N VAL A 679 4.19 -29.56 -16.89
CA VAL A 679 5.48 -28.92 -16.62
C VAL A 679 6.39 -29.00 -17.85
N ARG A 680 6.47 -30.17 -18.48
CA ARG A 680 7.27 -30.39 -19.71
C ARG A 680 6.95 -29.37 -20.80
N ASP A 681 5.66 -29.09 -21.01
CA ASP A 681 5.22 -28.16 -22.06
C ASP A 681 5.07 -26.72 -21.55
N HIS A 682 5.43 -26.47 -20.28
CA HIS A 682 5.26 -25.18 -19.59
C HIS A 682 3.83 -24.62 -19.69
N THR A 683 2.85 -25.52 -19.59
CA THR A 683 1.43 -25.16 -19.64
C THR A 683 0.91 -25.04 -18.21
N MET A 684 0.47 -23.83 -17.84
CA MET A 684 -0.07 -23.56 -16.50
C MET A 684 -1.46 -24.20 -16.30
N ALA A 685 -1.79 -24.51 -15.05
CA ALA A 685 -3.12 -24.98 -14.67
C ALA A 685 -4.19 -23.89 -14.92
N ALA A 686 -5.43 -24.32 -15.13
CA ALA A 686 -6.57 -23.40 -15.19
C ALA A 686 -6.66 -22.60 -13.87
N GLY A 687 -6.89 -21.29 -13.97
CA GLY A 687 -6.91 -20.39 -12.80
C GLY A 687 -5.55 -19.75 -12.49
N VAL A 688 -4.48 -20.13 -13.18
CA VAL A 688 -3.18 -19.45 -13.11
C VAL A 688 -3.05 -18.43 -14.26
N LEU A 689 -3.03 -17.15 -13.90
CA LEU A 689 -3.20 -16.02 -14.81
C LEU A 689 -1.84 -15.58 -15.41
N PRO A 690 -1.63 -15.67 -16.73
CA PRO A 690 -0.43 -15.11 -17.36
C PRO A 690 -0.43 -13.59 -17.28
N TYR A 691 0.75 -12.98 -17.07
CA TYR A 691 0.89 -11.54 -17.14
C TYR A 691 2.26 -11.12 -17.70
N SER A 692 2.31 -9.90 -18.22
CA SER A 692 3.49 -9.26 -18.79
C SER A 692 3.68 -7.88 -18.19
N VAL A 693 4.89 -7.36 -18.33
CA VAL A 693 5.32 -6.10 -17.71
C VAL A 693 5.83 -5.16 -18.79
N ASN A 694 5.57 -3.86 -18.68
CA ASN A 694 6.04 -2.83 -19.61
C ASN A 694 7.56 -2.83 -19.74
N ALA A 695 8.27 -2.86 -18.61
CA ALA A 695 9.73 -2.86 -18.56
C ALA A 695 10.25 -4.08 -17.79
N PRO A 696 10.86 -5.07 -18.44
CA PRO A 696 11.50 -6.18 -17.73
C PRO A 696 12.86 -5.77 -17.16
N PHE A 697 13.12 -6.09 -15.88
CA PHE A 697 14.45 -5.91 -15.27
C PHE A 697 15.52 -6.74 -16.01
N TRP A 698 16.78 -6.29 -15.96
CA TRP A 698 17.93 -6.97 -16.56
C TRP A 698 18.30 -8.26 -15.80
N SER A 699 18.57 -9.34 -16.54
CA SER A 699 18.93 -10.66 -15.99
C SER A 699 19.72 -11.44 -17.04
N ASP A 700 20.87 -10.89 -17.44
CA ASP A 700 21.83 -11.48 -18.39
C ASP A 700 21.23 -11.89 -19.76
N GLY A 701 20.14 -11.23 -20.15
CA GLY A 701 19.42 -11.47 -21.40
C GLY A 701 18.51 -12.69 -21.42
N LEU A 702 18.25 -13.35 -20.28
CA LEU A 702 17.36 -14.52 -20.24
C LEU A 702 15.90 -14.15 -20.55
N PHE A 703 15.24 -15.03 -21.29
CA PHE A 703 13.81 -14.93 -21.58
C PHE A 703 12.98 -15.19 -20.32
N LYS A 704 11.87 -14.48 -20.16
CA LYS A 704 11.06 -14.50 -18.92
C LYS A 704 9.57 -14.55 -19.23
N VAL A 705 8.87 -15.50 -18.61
CA VAL A 705 7.40 -15.54 -18.53
C VAL A 705 6.95 -15.43 -17.08
N ARG A 706 5.75 -14.89 -16.85
CA ARG A 706 5.23 -14.62 -15.50
C ARG A 706 3.77 -15.02 -15.40
N TYR A 707 3.41 -15.51 -14.23
CA TYR A 707 2.05 -15.91 -13.92
C TYR A 707 1.69 -15.56 -12.48
N LEU A 708 0.39 -15.41 -12.23
CA LEU A 708 -0.19 -15.12 -10.93
C LEU A 708 -1.21 -16.21 -10.59
N ALA A 709 -0.98 -16.90 -9.48
CA ALA A 709 -1.92 -17.83 -8.88
C ALA A 709 -2.54 -17.16 -7.65
N LEU A 710 -3.86 -17.01 -7.64
CA LEU A 710 -4.63 -16.45 -6.53
C LEU A 710 -5.42 -17.55 -5.82
N PRO A 711 -5.55 -17.51 -4.49
CA PRO A 711 -6.47 -18.38 -3.78
C PRO A 711 -7.92 -18.03 -4.14
N GLY A 712 -8.77 -19.04 -4.29
CA GLY A 712 -10.17 -18.85 -4.70
C GLY A 712 -10.96 -17.91 -3.77
N GLY A 713 -11.84 -17.08 -4.34
CA GLY A 713 -12.75 -16.19 -3.60
C GLY A 713 -12.11 -14.94 -2.97
N THR A 714 -10.80 -14.72 -3.19
CA THR A 714 -10.05 -13.60 -2.61
C THR A 714 -9.78 -12.50 -3.64
N GLY A 715 -9.72 -11.24 -3.18
CA GLY A 715 -9.44 -10.08 -4.04
C GLY A 715 -8.02 -9.55 -3.87
N VAL A 716 -7.54 -8.83 -4.88
CA VAL A 716 -6.29 -8.06 -4.91
C VAL A 716 -6.57 -6.64 -4.46
N GLY A 717 -5.83 -6.14 -3.48
CA GLY A 717 -5.93 -4.75 -3.06
C GLY A 717 -5.15 -3.84 -4.00
N TYR A 718 -5.85 -2.90 -4.62
CA TYR A 718 -5.26 -1.99 -5.60
C TYR A 718 -4.44 -0.87 -4.94
N LYS A 719 -3.32 -0.51 -5.59
CA LYS A 719 -2.51 0.67 -5.28
C LYS A 719 -2.05 1.31 -6.59
N GLY A 720 -2.08 2.64 -6.65
CA GLY A 720 -1.82 3.38 -7.90
C GLY A 720 -0.35 3.55 -8.27
N ASN A 721 0.57 3.50 -7.30
CA ASN A 721 1.98 3.89 -7.48
C ASN A 721 3.00 2.79 -7.13
N ARG A 722 2.59 1.73 -6.42
CA ARG A 722 3.47 0.64 -5.96
C ARG A 722 2.83 -0.73 -6.16
N GLY A 723 3.52 -1.78 -5.72
CA GLY A 723 3.03 -3.16 -5.76
C GLY A 723 1.63 -3.28 -5.15
N TRP A 724 0.75 -4.01 -5.82
CA TRP A 724 -0.57 -4.31 -5.27
C TRP A 724 -0.46 -5.20 -4.03
N SER A 725 -1.50 -5.21 -3.19
CA SER A 725 -1.57 -6.14 -2.06
C SER A 725 -2.32 -7.42 -2.46
N PHE A 726 -1.85 -8.54 -1.92
CA PHE A 726 -2.35 -9.86 -2.26
C PHE A 726 -2.75 -10.62 -0.99
N PRO A 727 -3.70 -11.55 -1.07
CA PRO A 727 -4.08 -12.42 0.02
C PRO A 727 -3.04 -13.53 0.25
N ASP A 728 -2.97 -14.05 1.48
CA ASP A 728 -2.19 -15.25 1.80
C ASP A 728 -2.66 -16.44 0.95
N GLY A 729 -1.72 -17.27 0.50
CA GLY A 729 -1.91 -18.32 -0.50
C GLY A 729 -1.62 -17.88 -1.94
N THR A 730 -1.34 -16.59 -2.17
CA THR A 730 -0.93 -16.11 -3.50
C THR A 730 0.46 -16.65 -3.89
N VAL A 731 0.61 -17.09 -5.13
CA VAL A 731 1.92 -17.46 -5.71
C VAL A 731 2.17 -16.68 -6.99
N ILE A 732 3.27 -15.93 -7.01
CA ILE A 732 3.78 -15.28 -8.22
C ILE A 732 4.84 -16.20 -8.81
N VAL A 733 4.62 -16.63 -10.05
CA VAL A 733 5.52 -17.53 -10.78
C VAL A 733 6.30 -16.73 -11.81
N LYS A 734 7.61 -16.92 -11.86
CA LYS A 734 8.49 -16.37 -12.90
C LYS A 734 9.42 -17.46 -13.41
N SER A 735 9.37 -17.77 -14.70
CA SER A 735 10.26 -18.77 -15.31
C SER A 735 11.25 -18.12 -16.26
N PHE A 736 12.49 -18.59 -16.23
CA PHE A 736 13.63 -18.10 -16.99
C PHE A 736 14.10 -19.16 -17.98
N ALA A 737 14.41 -18.73 -19.21
CA ALA A 737 14.90 -19.61 -20.26
C ALA A 737 16.08 -19.01 -21.03
N ILE A 738 16.93 -19.89 -21.54
CA ILE A 738 17.99 -19.58 -22.52
C ILE A 738 17.58 -20.05 -23.92
N ASP A 739 18.26 -19.54 -24.95
CA ASP A 739 18.11 -20.04 -26.32
C ASP A 739 18.70 -21.46 -26.44
N HIS A 740 17.91 -22.40 -26.97
CA HIS A 740 18.29 -23.80 -27.12
C HIS A 740 19.34 -23.96 -28.22
N VAL A 741 20.43 -24.66 -27.91
CA VAL A 741 21.58 -24.86 -28.82
C VAL A 741 21.18 -25.68 -30.05
N ASP A 742 20.42 -26.76 -29.86
CA ASP A 742 20.18 -27.77 -30.91
C ASP A 742 18.82 -27.68 -31.65
N ARG A 743 17.91 -26.77 -31.30
CA ARG A 743 16.50 -26.81 -31.78
C ARG A 743 16.03 -25.58 -32.58
N GLY A 744 16.91 -25.03 -33.41
CA GLY A 744 16.55 -23.92 -34.32
C GLY A 744 16.37 -22.58 -33.60
N PRO A 745 16.16 -21.48 -34.35
CA PRO A 745 15.92 -20.16 -33.76
C PRO A 745 14.57 -20.15 -33.02
N ASN A 746 14.54 -19.56 -31.82
CA ASN A 746 13.37 -19.44 -30.91
C ASN A 746 13.02 -20.64 -30.04
N ALA A 747 13.69 -21.79 -30.18
CA ALA A 747 13.52 -22.86 -29.18
C ALA A 747 14.12 -22.44 -27.85
N ARG A 748 13.35 -22.61 -26.76
CA ARG A 748 13.72 -22.21 -25.41
C ARG A 748 14.08 -23.44 -24.57
N ARG A 749 15.10 -23.31 -23.74
CA ARG A 749 15.41 -24.26 -22.65
C ARG A 749 15.20 -23.56 -21.31
N TRP A 750 14.26 -24.04 -20.51
CA TRP A 750 14.02 -23.54 -19.16
C TRP A 750 15.21 -23.86 -18.26
N VAL A 751 15.57 -22.91 -17.38
CA VAL A 751 16.70 -23.06 -16.44
C VAL A 751 16.27 -22.83 -14.99
N GLU A 752 15.35 -21.89 -14.76
CA GLU A 752 14.83 -21.58 -13.42
C GLU A 752 13.32 -21.34 -13.49
N THR A 753 12.60 -21.83 -12.48
CA THR A 753 11.29 -21.28 -12.12
C THR A 753 11.33 -20.79 -10.69
N ARG A 754 10.96 -19.54 -10.47
CA ARG A 754 10.92 -18.90 -9.17
C ARG A 754 9.49 -18.68 -8.72
N PHE A 755 9.20 -19.07 -7.48
CA PHE A 755 7.97 -18.72 -6.78
C PHE A 755 8.25 -17.61 -5.79
N LEU A 756 7.37 -16.61 -5.75
CA LEU A 756 7.23 -15.69 -4.62
C LEU A 756 5.86 -15.95 -4.00
N THR A 757 5.83 -16.47 -2.79
CA THR A 757 4.61 -16.96 -2.13
C THR A 757 4.23 -16.07 -0.98
N ARG A 758 2.95 -15.75 -0.82
CA ARG A 758 2.46 -15.02 0.35
C ARG A 758 1.87 -15.96 1.38
N GLN A 759 2.36 -15.94 2.62
CA GLN A 759 1.85 -16.75 3.72
C GLN A 759 2.20 -16.14 5.07
N GLY A 760 1.27 -16.23 6.03
CA GLY A 760 1.45 -15.63 7.36
C GLY A 760 1.62 -14.11 7.30
N GLY A 761 1.02 -13.46 6.31
CA GLY A 761 1.16 -12.02 6.06
C GLY A 761 2.48 -11.58 5.42
N GLU A 762 3.43 -12.49 5.16
CA GLU A 762 4.76 -12.22 4.61
C GLU A 762 4.97 -12.88 3.25
N TRP A 763 6.05 -12.48 2.56
CA TRP A 763 6.45 -13.08 1.28
C TRP A 763 7.74 -13.88 1.39
N TYR A 764 7.82 -14.98 0.65
CA TYR A 764 8.98 -15.87 0.62
C TYR A 764 9.33 -16.25 -0.82
N GLY A 765 10.62 -16.25 -1.15
CA GLY A 765 11.14 -16.62 -2.46
C GLY A 765 11.69 -18.04 -2.49
N TYR A 766 11.36 -18.79 -3.56
CA TYR A 766 11.85 -20.15 -3.79
C TYR A 766 12.27 -20.33 -5.26
N SER A 767 13.46 -20.88 -5.48
CA SER A 767 13.99 -21.16 -6.83
C SER A 767 14.01 -22.66 -7.10
N TYR A 768 13.51 -23.05 -8.27
CA TYR A 768 13.54 -24.42 -8.79
C TYR A 768 14.49 -24.49 -9.97
N GLU A 769 15.38 -25.47 -9.97
CA GLU A 769 16.33 -25.77 -11.04
C GLU A 769 15.74 -26.82 -11.99
N TRP A 770 15.63 -26.48 -13.28
CA TRP A 770 15.13 -27.39 -14.32
C TRP A 770 16.13 -28.50 -14.62
N ASN A 771 15.63 -29.72 -14.81
CA ASN A 771 16.47 -30.84 -15.23
C ASN A 771 16.95 -30.68 -16.69
N ALA A 772 17.99 -31.43 -17.06
CA ALA A 772 18.61 -31.32 -18.38
C ALA A 772 17.64 -31.67 -19.52
N GLU A 773 16.71 -32.58 -19.26
CA GLU A 773 15.69 -33.05 -20.20
C GLU A 773 14.54 -32.03 -20.39
N GLY A 774 14.45 -31.00 -19.56
CA GLY A 774 13.38 -29.99 -19.62
C GLY A 774 12.00 -30.53 -19.27
N THR A 775 11.94 -31.58 -18.43
CA THR A 775 10.69 -32.29 -18.11
C THR A 775 10.10 -31.91 -16.75
N ASP A 776 10.94 -31.47 -15.81
CA ASP A 776 10.56 -30.99 -14.49
C ASP A 776 11.65 -30.09 -13.89
N ALA A 777 11.40 -29.49 -12.73
CA ALA A 777 12.40 -28.75 -11.97
C ALA A 777 12.31 -29.08 -10.47
N THR A 778 13.46 -29.09 -9.79
CA THR A 778 13.59 -29.43 -8.37
C THR A 778 13.91 -28.19 -7.54
N LEU A 779 13.28 -28.06 -6.38
CA LEU A 779 13.51 -26.97 -5.43
C LEU A 779 14.97 -26.96 -4.95
N LEU A 780 15.61 -25.80 -5.02
CA LEU A 780 16.96 -25.60 -4.52
C LEU A 780 17.02 -25.43 -2.98
N PRO A 781 18.18 -25.75 -2.36
CA PRO A 781 18.45 -25.44 -0.95
C PRO A 781 18.34 -23.94 -0.63
N ALA A 782 18.25 -23.62 0.67
CA ALA A 782 18.10 -22.24 1.17
C ALA A 782 19.13 -21.25 0.62
N ALA A 783 20.36 -21.75 0.46
CA ALA A 783 21.54 -20.98 0.08
C ALA A 783 21.59 -20.61 -1.41
N GLY A 784 20.65 -21.09 -2.24
CA GLY A 784 20.73 -20.91 -3.68
C GLY A 784 21.80 -21.79 -4.32
N ALA A 785 22.21 -21.44 -5.53
CA ALA A 785 23.20 -22.20 -6.29
C ALA A 785 23.79 -21.37 -7.44
N ASP A 786 25.01 -21.69 -7.86
CA ASP A 786 25.59 -21.22 -9.13
C ASP A 786 25.67 -22.36 -10.14
N ARG A 787 25.32 -22.07 -11.40
CA ARG A 787 25.43 -23.01 -12.53
C ARG A 787 26.00 -22.32 -13.76
N GLU A 788 26.51 -23.14 -14.68
CA GLU A 788 26.91 -22.69 -16.01
C GLU A 788 26.08 -23.43 -17.06
N PHE A 789 25.52 -22.68 -18.00
CA PHE A 789 24.76 -23.19 -19.13
C PHE A 789 25.42 -22.80 -20.46
N VAL A 790 25.07 -23.49 -21.54
CA VAL A 790 25.47 -23.10 -22.90
C VAL A 790 24.22 -22.64 -23.65
N ARG A 791 24.21 -21.39 -24.12
CA ARG A 791 23.13 -20.86 -24.97
C ARG A 791 23.57 -20.80 -26.43
N ARG A 792 22.61 -20.85 -27.35
CA ARG A 792 22.88 -20.59 -28.77
C ARG A 792 23.18 -19.11 -29.02
N THR A 793 24.14 -18.83 -29.88
CA THR A 793 24.37 -17.50 -30.47
C THR A 793 24.52 -17.64 -31.99
N PRO A 794 24.41 -16.55 -32.76
CA PRO A 794 24.68 -16.58 -34.20
C PRO A 794 26.07 -17.14 -34.57
N ASN A 795 27.04 -17.05 -33.65
CA ASN A 795 28.44 -17.44 -33.87
C ASN A 795 28.82 -18.77 -33.19
N GLY A 796 27.86 -19.53 -32.64
CA GLY A 796 28.10 -20.79 -31.91
C GLY A 796 27.50 -20.83 -30.50
N GLY A 797 27.94 -21.77 -29.66
CA GLY A 797 27.52 -21.87 -28.26
C GLY A 797 28.29 -20.91 -27.35
N GLU A 798 27.60 -20.17 -26.47
CA GLU A 798 28.20 -19.28 -25.47
C GLU A 798 27.91 -19.78 -24.06
N LYS A 799 28.94 -19.81 -23.20
CA LYS A 799 28.78 -20.09 -21.77
C LYS A 799 28.10 -18.93 -21.04
N VAL A 800 27.13 -19.26 -20.20
CA VAL A 800 26.35 -18.32 -19.41
C VAL A 800 26.33 -18.83 -17.97
N ALA A 801 27.00 -18.11 -17.08
CA ALA A 801 26.83 -18.31 -15.65
C ALA A 801 25.43 -17.85 -15.24
N TRP A 802 24.79 -18.61 -14.37
CA TRP A 802 23.49 -18.28 -13.79
C TRP A 802 23.52 -18.52 -12.29
N HIS A 803 23.23 -17.44 -11.55
CA HIS A 803 23.11 -17.47 -10.10
C HIS A 803 21.64 -17.61 -9.72
N TYR A 804 21.31 -18.72 -9.06
CA TYR A 804 20.02 -18.94 -8.41
C TYR A 804 20.08 -18.29 -7.02
N PRO A 805 19.27 -17.26 -6.75
CA PRO A 805 19.33 -16.57 -5.49
C PRO A 805 18.92 -17.50 -4.35
N SER A 806 19.58 -17.33 -3.21
CA SER A 806 19.10 -17.83 -1.94
C SER A 806 17.70 -17.28 -1.62
N ARG A 807 17.01 -17.96 -0.69
CA ARG A 807 15.68 -17.51 -0.18
C ARG A 807 15.76 -16.08 0.35
N ALA A 808 16.90 -15.75 0.90
CA ALA A 808 17.16 -14.52 1.60
C ALA A 808 17.61 -13.41 0.63
N GLU A 809 18.35 -13.75 -0.44
CA GLU A 809 18.63 -12.82 -1.55
C GLU A 809 17.38 -12.41 -2.33
N CYS A 810 16.38 -13.28 -2.45
CA CYS A 810 15.08 -12.88 -3.01
C CYS A 810 14.51 -11.67 -2.27
N MET A 811 14.66 -11.63 -0.95
CA MET A 811 14.07 -10.60 -0.10
C MET A 811 14.88 -9.28 -0.10
N VAL A 812 16.07 -9.24 -0.71
CA VAL A 812 16.82 -7.97 -0.91
C VAL A 812 15.97 -7.00 -1.72
N CYS A 813 15.47 -7.45 -2.87
CA CYS A 813 14.66 -6.62 -3.74
C CYS A 813 13.19 -6.66 -3.31
N HIS A 814 12.71 -7.82 -2.86
CA HIS A 814 11.34 -8.01 -2.38
C HIS A 814 11.18 -7.56 -0.91
N SER A 815 11.63 -6.35 -0.58
CA SER A 815 11.65 -5.84 0.79
C SER A 815 10.34 -5.17 1.22
N ARG A 816 10.17 -4.94 2.53
CA ARG A 816 9.07 -4.15 3.11
C ARG A 816 8.97 -2.74 2.52
N ALA A 817 10.11 -2.12 2.26
CA ALA A 817 10.18 -0.78 1.67
C ALA A 817 9.55 -0.72 0.27
N GLN A 818 9.61 -1.84 -0.46
CA GLN A 818 8.99 -2.02 -1.78
C GLN A 818 7.61 -2.65 -1.73
N GLU A 819 7.07 -2.91 -0.53
CA GLU A 819 5.84 -3.66 -0.34
C GLU A 819 5.90 -5.06 -1.00
N TYR A 820 7.11 -5.61 -1.08
CA TYR A 820 7.46 -6.93 -1.61
C TYR A 820 7.25 -7.12 -3.12
N VAL A 821 6.15 -6.67 -3.73
CA VAL A 821 5.80 -7.08 -5.11
C VAL A 821 6.27 -6.05 -6.16
N LEU A 822 7.32 -6.38 -6.90
CA LEU A 822 8.00 -5.44 -7.82
C LEU A 822 7.42 -5.34 -9.24
N GLY A 823 6.60 -6.30 -9.67
CA GLY A 823 6.13 -6.40 -11.06
C GLY A 823 4.63 -6.34 -11.26
N LEU A 824 3.85 -6.63 -10.21
CA LEU A 824 2.39 -6.53 -10.23
C LEU A 824 1.99 -5.18 -9.61
N CYS A 825 2.11 -4.16 -10.42
CA CYS A 825 1.69 -2.80 -10.13
C CYS A 825 1.08 -2.18 -11.39
N THR A 826 0.30 -1.12 -11.22
CA THR A 826 -0.41 -0.46 -12.32
C THR A 826 0.52 -0.03 -13.44
N SER A 827 1.67 0.58 -13.12
CA SER A 827 2.61 1.07 -14.14
C SER A 827 3.24 -0.03 -15.00
N GLN A 828 3.42 -1.23 -14.45
CA GLN A 828 3.94 -2.38 -15.19
C GLN A 828 2.85 -3.10 -15.99
N LEU A 829 1.65 -3.24 -15.43
CA LEU A 829 0.57 -4.02 -16.04
C LEU A 829 -0.33 -3.20 -16.96
N ASN A 830 -0.26 -1.87 -16.93
CA ASN A 830 -1.01 -1.02 -17.86
C ASN A 830 -0.42 -1.13 -19.28
N ARG A 831 -0.74 -2.24 -19.94
CA ARG A 831 -0.38 -2.59 -21.30
C ARG A 831 -1.32 -3.65 -21.83
N THR A 832 -1.39 -3.75 -23.15
CA THR A 832 -2.10 -4.84 -23.83
C THR A 832 -1.30 -6.14 -23.70
N GLN A 833 -2.02 -7.22 -23.39
CA GLN A 833 -1.54 -8.59 -23.44
C GLN A 833 -2.47 -9.45 -24.27
N ASP A 834 -1.89 -10.36 -25.04
CA ASP A 834 -2.63 -11.38 -25.76
C ASP A 834 -2.97 -12.57 -24.84
N TYR A 835 -4.26 -12.89 -24.71
CA TYR A 835 -4.79 -14.04 -23.98
C TYR A 835 -5.26 -15.15 -24.94
N GLY A 836 -4.38 -15.56 -25.86
CA GLY A 836 -4.67 -16.64 -26.81
C GLY A 836 -5.45 -16.17 -28.06
N GLY A 837 -4.96 -15.12 -28.71
CA GLY A 837 -5.59 -14.47 -29.87
C GLY A 837 -6.57 -13.36 -29.50
N ARG A 838 -6.63 -12.97 -28.23
CA ARG A 838 -7.59 -11.99 -27.69
C ARG A 838 -6.84 -10.92 -26.88
N PRO A 839 -6.36 -9.85 -27.54
CA PRO A 839 -5.62 -8.79 -26.87
C PRO A 839 -6.52 -7.95 -25.96
N GLU A 840 -6.13 -7.77 -24.70
CA GLU A 840 -6.81 -6.88 -23.75
C GLU A 840 -5.78 -6.17 -22.86
N ASN A 841 -6.08 -4.94 -22.45
CA ASN A 841 -5.30 -4.27 -21.40
C ASN A 841 -5.39 -5.08 -20.10
N GLN A 842 -4.26 -5.43 -19.48
CA GLN A 842 -4.27 -6.35 -18.34
C GLN A 842 -4.98 -5.78 -17.11
N VAL A 843 -4.84 -4.47 -16.84
CA VAL A 843 -5.52 -3.82 -15.71
C VAL A 843 -7.03 -3.86 -15.93
N ARG A 844 -7.50 -3.62 -17.16
CA ARG A 844 -8.91 -3.81 -17.54
C ARG A 844 -9.37 -5.26 -17.37
N ALA A 845 -8.55 -6.24 -17.77
CA ALA A 845 -8.88 -7.65 -17.63
C ALA A 845 -9.08 -8.05 -16.16
N PHE A 846 -8.17 -7.64 -15.26
CA PHE A 846 -8.28 -7.91 -13.82
C PHE A 846 -9.51 -7.25 -13.20
N GLU A 847 -9.81 -6.02 -13.61
CA GLU A 847 -10.99 -5.28 -13.19
C GLU A 847 -12.29 -5.97 -13.61
N ARG A 848 -12.41 -6.36 -14.88
CA ARG A 848 -13.57 -7.07 -15.44
C ARG A 848 -13.77 -8.43 -14.80
N LEU A 849 -12.68 -9.13 -14.47
CA LEU A 849 -12.70 -10.39 -13.72
C LEU A 849 -13.08 -10.20 -12.24
N GLY A 850 -13.31 -8.96 -11.78
CA GLY A 850 -13.70 -8.67 -10.40
C GLY A 850 -12.58 -8.89 -9.38
N LEU A 851 -11.32 -8.94 -9.83
CA LEU A 851 -10.19 -9.28 -8.96
C LEU A 851 -9.82 -8.14 -8.02
N PHE A 852 -10.03 -6.89 -8.41
CA PHE A 852 -9.69 -5.75 -7.56
C PHE A 852 -10.74 -5.50 -6.48
N ARG A 853 -10.25 -5.11 -5.30
CA ARG A 853 -11.05 -4.54 -4.21
C ARG A 853 -10.66 -3.08 -4.06
N HIS A 854 -11.63 -2.18 -4.23
CA HIS A 854 -11.36 -0.76 -4.21
C HIS A 854 -12.36 0.04 -3.33
N ASP A 855 -11.83 0.99 -2.56
CA ASP A 855 -12.60 2.06 -1.92
C ASP A 855 -12.85 3.17 -2.93
N TRP A 856 -13.96 3.03 -3.65
CA TRP A 856 -14.43 3.99 -4.62
C TRP A 856 -14.51 5.42 -4.06
N ALA A 857 -15.06 5.58 -2.86
CA ALA A 857 -15.31 6.91 -2.29
C ALA A 857 -13.98 7.61 -1.94
N GLY A 858 -13.01 6.86 -1.44
CA GLY A 858 -11.66 7.34 -1.20
C GLY A 858 -10.95 7.81 -2.46
N GLU A 859 -11.11 7.12 -3.60
CA GLU A 859 -10.46 7.50 -4.87
C GLU A 859 -11.15 8.65 -5.59
N ALA A 860 -12.47 8.78 -5.44
CA ALA A 860 -13.21 9.90 -6.00
C ALA A 860 -12.75 11.24 -5.41
N LYS A 861 -12.36 11.26 -4.12
CA LYS A 861 -11.90 12.44 -3.38
C LYS A 861 -10.69 13.09 -4.04
N GLY A 862 -10.93 14.17 -4.80
CA GLY A 862 -9.90 14.95 -5.50
C GLY A 862 -9.68 14.59 -6.96
N ARG A 863 -10.37 13.57 -7.50
CA ARG A 863 -10.32 13.22 -8.94
C ARG A 863 -11.55 13.66 -9.70
N VAL A 864 -12.72 13.53 -9.09
CA VAL A 864 -13.94 14.09 -9.62
C VAL A 864 -14.14 15.45 -8.94
N LYS A 865 -14.30 16.50 -9.75
CA LYS A 865 -14.53 17.87 -9.26
C LYS A 865 -15.77 17.87 -8.36
N GLY A 866 -15.66 18.39 -7.13
CA GLY A 866 -16.77 18.44 -6.16
C GLY A 866 -16.95 17.20 -5.27
N ALA A 867 -16.04 16.20 -5.29
CA ALA A 867 -16.11 14.96 -4.50
C ALA A 867 -15.94 15.11 -2.96
N GLU A 868 -16.32 16.25 -2.36
CA GLU A 868 -16.02 16.57 -0.97
C GLU A 868 -17.07 16.05 0.03
N ASN A 869 -18.24 15.63 -0.46
CA ASN A 869 -19.39 15.28 0.36
C ASN A 869 -19.45 13.78 0.61
N GLY A 870 -19.03 13.32 1.79
CA GLY A 870 -19.11 11.90 2.18
C GLY A 870 -20.55 11.36 2.37
N GLN A 871 -20.63 10.09 2.77
CA GLN A 871 -21.92 9.42 3.02
C GLN A 871 -22.69 10.04 4.19
N GLN A 872 -24.01 10.23 4.03
CA GLN A 872 -24.88 10.71 5.10
C GLN A 872 -25.33 9.55 6.03
N PRO A 873 -25.39 9.76 7.36
CA PRO A 873 -25.87 8.74 8.29
C PRO A 873 -27.27 8.21 7.94
N GLY A 874 -27.45 6.89 8.07
CA GLY A 874 -28.73 6.24 7.86
C GLY A 874 -29.09 6.02 6.38
N GLN A 875 -28.25 6.42 5.44
CA GLN A 875 -28.43 6.18 4.01
C GLN A 875 -27.76 4.89 3.54
N ARG A 876 -27.84 4.61 2.23
CA ARG A 876 -27.13 3.50 1.59
C ARG A 876 -25.62 3.64 1.83
N GLU A 877 -25.00 2.53 2.23
CA GLU A 877 -23.55 2.40 2.40
C GLU A 877 -22.86 2.22 1.04
N PRO A 878 -21.65 2.77 0.83
CA PRO A 878 -20.83 2.45 -0.32
C PRO A 878 -20.65 0.94 -0.44
N ARG A 879 -20.96 0.36 -1.60
CA ARG A 879 -20.68 -1.04 -1.86
C ARG A 879 -19.27 -1.20 -2.44
N PRO A 880 -18.52 -2.24 -2.06
CA PRO A 880 -17.26 -2.56 -2.70
C PRO A 880 -17.46 -2.69 -4.21
N SER A 881 -16.67 -1.95 -4.98
CA SER A 881 -16.66 -2.02 -6.43
C SER A 881 -15.33 -2.59 -6.91
N SER A 882 -15.38 -3.44 -7.91
CA SER A 882 -14.17 -3.86 -8.62
C SER A 882 -13.70 -2.81 -9.63
N LEU A 883 -14.56 -1.83 -9.96
CA LEU A 883 -14.33 -0.85 -11.01
C LEU A 883 -13.58 0.38 -10.48
N PHE A 884 -12.67 0.93 -11.27
CA PHE A 884 -11.94 2.17 -10.97
C PHE A 884 -12.72 3.44 -11.31
N THR A 885 -12.26 4.58 -10.81
CA THR A 885 -12.73 5.96 -11.13
C THR A 885 -12.31 6.49 -12.50
N ARG A 886 -11.35 5.84 -13.16
CA ARG A 886 -10.84 6.24 -14.48
C ARG A 886 -10.57 5.03 -15.35
N PHE A 887 -10.46 5.22 -16.65
CA PHE A 887 -10.09 4.15 -17.54
C PHE A 887 -8.65 3.68 -17.25
N PRO A 888 -8.38 2.36 -17.26
CA PRO A 888 -7.04 1.83 -17.11
C PRO A 888 -6.03 2.46 -18.08
N THR A 889 -6.45 2.81 -19.30
CA THR A 889 -5.62 3.47 -20.32
C THR A 889 -5.09 4.84 -19.89
N ASP A 890 -5.80 5.53 -18.98
CA ASP A 890 -5.42 6.87 -18.52
C ASP A 890 -4.49 6.81 -17.28
N MET A 891 -4.18 5.60 -16.82
CA MET A 891 -3.27 5.39 -15.70
C MET A 891 -1.82 5.46 -16.18
N THR A 892 -0.91 5.89 -15.30
CA THR A 892 0.52 5.91 -15.61
C THR A 892 1.03 4.51 -15.98
N ALA A 893 1.83 4.42 -17.04
CA ALA A 893 2.51 3.21 -17.49
C ALA A 893 4.01 3.48 -17.60
N LEU A 894 4.84 2.47 -17.27
CA LEU A 894 6.23 2.46 -17.71
C LEU A 894 6.28 2.26 -19.22
N VAL A 895 7.42 2.61 -19.82
CA VAL A 895 7.70 2.32 -21.24
C VAL A 895 8.78 1.25 -21.33
N ASP A 896 8.83 0.51 -22.44
CA ASP A 896 9.95 -0.39 -22.71
C ASP A 896 11.24 0.45 -22.85
N PRO A 897 12.25 0.27 -21.98
CA PRO A 897 13.49 1.05 -22.04
C PRO A 897 14.25 0.86 -23.37
N TYR A 898 13.95 -0.19 -24.12
CA TYR A 898 14.62 -0.56 -25.35
C TYR A 898 13.86 -0.19 -26.63
N ASP A 899 12.64 0.33 -26.53
CA ASP A 899 11.87 0.83 -27.69
C ASP A 899 12.29 2.26 -28.02
N ALA A 900 13.03 2.43 -29.11
CA ALA A 900 13.54 3.74 -29.54
C ALA A 900 12.45 4.74 -29.95
N LYS A 901 11.20 4.30 -30.15
CA LYS A 901 10.06 5.18 -30.45
C LYS A 901 9.55 5.91 -29.21
N GLN A 902 9.90 5.43 -28.02
CA GLN A 902 9.49 6.03 -26.75
C GLN A 902 10.41 7.19 -26.36
N PRO A 903 9.91 8.20 -25.61
CA PRO A 903 10.73 9.32 -25.16
C PRO A 903 11.96 8.86 -24.35
N LEU A 904 13.12 9.46 -24.62
CA LEU A 904 14.41 9.10 -24.00
C LEU A 904 14.34 9.10 -22.46
N ASP A 905 13.77 10.16 -21.88
CA ASP A 905 13.62 10.29 -20.42
C ASP A 905 12.75 9.18 -19.81
N ALA A 906 11.60 8.90 -20.43
CA ALA A 906 10.69 7.85 -19.97
C ALA A 906 11.36 6.46 -20.04
N ARG A 907 12.12 6.19 -21.11
CA ARG A 907 12.90 4.94 -21.26
C ARG A 907 13.96 4.82 -20.16
N ALA A 908 14.72 5.88 -19.94
CA ALA A 908 15.78 5.89 -18.95
C ALA A 908 15.25 5.69 -17.52
N ARG A 909 14.18 6.43 -17.18
CA ARG A 909 13.53 6.33 -15.87
C ARG A 909 12.81 5.00 -15.66
N SER A 910 12.27 4.39 -16.72
CA SER A 910 11.72 3.02 -16.64
C SER A 910 12.82 2.01 -16.35
N TRP A 911 13.99 2.15 -16.97
CA TRP A 911 15.15 1.29 -16.68
C TRP A 911 15.63 1.44 -15.23
N LEU A 912 15.78 2.67 -14.75
CA LEU A 912 16.17 2.96 -13.35
C LEU A 912 15.14 2.42 -12.36
N HIS A 913 13.85 2.55 -12.65
CA HIS A 913 12.80 2.03 -11.80
C HIS A 913 12.92 0.51 -11.63
N VAL A 914 12.96 -0.23 -12.73
CA VAL A 914 12.90 -1.71 -12.66
C VAL A 914 14.19 -2.38 -12.20
N ASN A 915 15.33 -1.68 -12.28
CA ASN A 915 16.62 -2.23 -11.87
C ASN A 915 17.14 -1.65 -10.54
N CYS A 916 16.80 -0.40 -10.20
CA CYS A 916 17.46 0.31 -9.10
C CYS A 916 16.50 0.85 -8.03
N SER A 917 15.23 1.14 -8.36
CA SER A 917 14.32 1.71 -7.35
C SER A 917 13.99 0.76 -6.22
N SER A 918 14.18 -0.56 -6.40
CA SER A 918 13.96 -1.53 -5.31
C SER A 918 14.80 -1.23 -4.05
N CYS A 919 16.01 -0.72 -4.24
CA CYS A 919 16.88 -0.27 -3.15
C CYS A 919 16.76 1.25 -2.93
N HIS A 920 16.50 2.02 -3.98
CA HIS A 920 16.49 3.48 -3.96
C HIS A 920 15.07 4.07 -3.93
N VAL A 921 14.40 3.88 -2.78
CA VAL A 921 13.20 4.60 -2.35
C VAL A 921 13.48 5.25 -1.00
N GLU A 922 12.63 6.17 -0.56
CA GLU A 922 12.81 6.89 0.71
C GLU A 922 13.06 5.97 1.92
N ALA A 923 12.37 4.84 2.00
CA ALA A 923 12.54 3.83 3.07
C ALA A 923 13.43 2.64 2.66
N GLY A 924 14.10 2.72 1.51
CA GLY A 924 14.89 1.62 0.94
C GLY A 924 16.27 1.51 1.58
N GLY A 925 16.83 0.30 1.56
CA GLY A 925 18.18 0.04 2.09
C GLY A 925 19.32 0.43 1.14
N GLY A 926 19.05 1.22 0.09
CA GLY A 926 20.08 1.71 -0.82
C GLY A 926 20.92 2.79 -0.15
N ASN A 927 22.24 2.61 -0.14
CA ASN A 927 23.19 3.46 0.60
C ASN A 927 23.43 4.86 -0.02
N ALA A 928 22.48 5.37 -0.81
CA ALA A 928 22.46 6.72 -1.31
C ALA A 928 21.03 7.26 -1.15
N ALA A 929 20.89 8.51 -0.68
CA ALA A 929 19.61 9.19 -0.46
C ALA A 929 18.81 9.52 -1.75
N MET A 930 19.06 8.77 -2.82
CA MET A 930 18.41 8.88 -4.11
C MET A 930 17.07 8.13 -4.12
N GLU A 931 16.10 8.69 -4.85
CA GLU A 931 14.77 8.11 -5.02
C GLU A 931 14.54 7.89 -6.53
N LEU A 932 14.54 6.63 -6.97
CA LEU A 932 14.58 6.26 -8.40
C LEU A 932 13.22 5.77 -8.95
N GLU A 933 12.12 6.03 -8.26
CA GLU A 933 10.78 5.65 -8.71
C GLU A 933 10.37 6.40 -9.99
N PHE A 934 9.71 5.71 -10.94
CA PHE A 934 9.31 6.30 -12.23
C PHE A 934 8.34 7.50 -12.09
N THR A 935 7.58 7.59 -11.00
CA THR A 935 6.67 8.71 -10.76
C THR A 935 7.33 9.86 -10.00
N ARG A 936 8.62 9.75 -9.64
CA ARG A 936 9.35 10.77 -8.88
C ARG A 936 9.89 11.84 -9.80
N GLU A 937 9.44 13.09 -9.64
CA GLU A 937 9.99 14.24 -10.37
C GLU A 937 11.53 14.28 -10.29
N LEU A 938 12.18 14.58 -11.42
CA LEU A 938 13.62 14.43 -11.58
C LEU A 938 14.45 15.24 -10.56
N ASP A 939 14.03 16.46 -10.26
CA ASP A 939 14.64 17.34 -9.24
C ASP A 939 14.52 16.77 -7.82
N LYS A 940 13.48 15.96 -7.57
CA LYS A 940 13.24 15.29 -6.29
C LYS A 940 13.84 13.88 -6.21
N MET A 941 14.45 13.37 -7.28
CA MET A 941 15.19 12.09 -7.27
C MET A 941 16.50 12.19 -6.48
N ARG A 942 16.99 13.40 -6.17
CA ARG A 942 18.23 13.67 -5.39
C ARG A 942 19.49 13.04 -6.02
N ILE A 943 19.59 13.12 -7.34
CA ILE A 943 20.73 12.58 -8.11
C ILE A 943 21.51 13.62 -8.90
N LEU A 944 20.90 14.75 -9.27
CA LEU A 944 21.52 15.75 -10.13
C LEU A 944 22.51 16.62 -9.36
N ASP A 945 23.76 16.67 -9.82
CA ASP A 945 24.88 17.41 -9.22
C ASP A 945 25.14 17.11 -7.73
N VAL A 946 24.64 15.97 -7.25
CA VAL A 946 24.86 15.49 -5.87
C VAL A 946 26.23 14.83 -5.75
N LYS A 947 26.99 15.20 -4.72
CA LYS A 947 28.30 14.57 -4.43
C LYS A 947 28.10 13.12 -3.95
N PRO A 948 28.81 12.12 -4.53
CA PRO A 948 28.77 10.74 -4.05
C PRO A 948 29.29 10.64 -2.61
N LEU A 949 28.60 9.85 -1.77
CA LEU A 949 28.99 9.63 -0.37
C LEU A 949 30.06 8.54 -0.20
N HIS A 950 30.09 7.56 -1.11
CA HIS A 950 30.95 6.38 -1.03
C HIS A 950 32.25 6.55 -1.84
N GLN A 951 32.39 5.78 -2.93
CA GLN A 951 33.50 5.85 -3.86
C GLN A 951 33.16 6.80 -5.01
N THR A 952 34.14 7.61 -5.38
CA THR A 952 34.14 8.42 -6.61
C THR A 952 34.66 7.63 -7.81
N PHE A 953 35.21 6.43 -7.61
CA PHE A 953 35.88 5.61 -8.64
C PHE A 953 36.94 6.39 -9.43
N ASP A 954 37.64 7.31 -8.74
CA ASP A 954 38.63 8.23 -9.32
C ASP A 954 38.10 9.08 -10.49
N LEU A 955 36.77 9.23 -10.60
CA LEU A 955 36.15 10.09 -11.60
C LEU A 955 36.40 11.57 -11.26
N PRO A 956 36.80 12.41 -12.23
CA PRO A 956 37.06 13.82 -12.01
C PRO A 956 35.75 14.57 -11.69
N ASP A 957 35.72 15.34 -10.60
CA ASP A 957 34.52 16.04 -10.08
C ASP A 957 33.25 15.16 -10.11
N ALA A 958 33.39 13.94 -9.59
CA ALA A 958 32.34 12.93 -9.58
C ALA A 958 31.03 13.46 -8.94
N LYS A 959 29.91 13.25 -9.64
CA LYS A 959 28.53 13.44 -9.16
C LYS A 959 27.78 12.13 -9.24
N LEU A 960 26.68 11.97 -8.51
CA LEU A 960 25.76 10.84 -8.70
C LEU A 960 25.28 10.81 -10.17
N VAL A 961 24.75 11.93 -10.64
CA VAL A 961 24.55 12.26 -12.06
C VAL A 961 25.01 13.70 -12.29
N ALA A 962 25.96 13.91 -13.19
CA ALA A 962 26.39 15.22 -13.67
C ALA A 962 25.67 15.53 -14.99
N PRO A 963 24.70 16.47 -15.05
CA PRO A 963 23.98 16.79 -16.27
C PRO A 963 24.93 17.13 -17.43
N GLY A 964 24.73 16.50 -18.60
CA GLY A 964 25.59 16.66 -19.78
C GLY A 964 26.89 15.83 -19.77
N HIS A 965 27.27 15.26 -18.62
CA HIS A 965 28.60 14.69 -18.38
C HIS A 965 28.55 13.24 -17.85
N PRO A 966 28.25 12.25 -18.70
CA PRO A 966 28.22 10.85 -18.27
C PRO A 966 29.55 10.34 -17.71
N GLU A 967 30.68 10.87 -18.16
CA GLU A 967 32.04 10.55 -17.68
C GLU A 967 32.30 11.00 -16.24
N ARG A 968 31.50 11.93 -15.72
CA ARG A 968 31.57 12.42 -14.33
C ARG A 968 30.48 11.80 -13.44
N SER A 969 29.64 10.93 -14.01
CA SER A 969 28.44 10.40 -13.37
C SER A 969 28.69 9.00 -12.79
N VAL A 970 28.74 8.90 -11.46
CA VAL A 970 28.95 7.63 -10.72
C VAL A 970 27.87 6.62 -11.05
N LEU A 971 26.61 7.04 -11.22
CA LEU A 971 25.53 6.13 -11.60
C LEU A 971 25.87 5.40 -12.89
N VAL A 972 26.25 6.12 -13.94
CA VAL A 972 26.61 5.54 -15.26
C VAL A 972 27.79 4.59 -15.14
N HIS A 973 28.81 4.95 -14.35
CA HIS A 973 29.97 4.10 -14.11
C HIS A 973 29.58 2.77 -13.46
N ARG A 974 28.79 2.81 -12.37
CA ARG A 974 28.36 1.61 -11.64
C ARG A 974 27.53 0.65 -12.48
N LEU A 975 26.73 1.14 -13.42
CA LEU A 975 25.96 0.28 -14.33
C LEU A 975 26.86 -0.55 -15.26
N GLY A 976 28.05 -0.02 -15.60
CA GLY A 976 29.06 -0.67 -16.41
C GLY A 976 30.03 -1.58 -15.65
N LEU A 977 29.94 -1.68 -14.32
CA LEU A 977 30.82 -2.51 -13.50
C LEU A 977 30.19 -3.87 -13.18
N ARG A 978 31.01 -4.91 -13.02
CA ARG A 978 30.60 -6.18 -12.40
C ARG A 978 31.53 -6.55 -11.25
N GLY A 979 30.95 -6.85 -10.09
CA GLY A 979 31.68 -7.04 -8.82
C GLY A 979 31.50 -5.88 -7.83
N PRO A 980 32.49 -5.58 -6.98
CA PRO A 980 32.40 -4.52 -5.97
C PRO A 980 31.96 -3.18 -6.56
N GLY A 981 30.93 -2.57 -5.96
CA GLY A 981 30.38 -1.29 -6.41
C GLY A 981 29.41 -1.35 -7.59
N GLN A 982 29.12 -2.52 -8.16
CA GLN A 982 28.16 -2.68 -9.27
C GLN A 982 26.74 -2.24 -8.91
N MET A 983 25.99 -1.79 -9.91
CA MET A 983 24.53 -1.58 -9.81
C MET A 983 23.81 -2.16 -11.04
N PRO A 984 22.73 -2.95 -10.85
CA PRO A 984 22.21 -3.48 -9.59
C PRO A 984 23.16 -4.50 -8.92
N PRO A 985 23.09 -4.69 -7.58
CA PRO A 985 24.02 -5.56 -6.86
C PRO A 985 23.78 -7.06 -7.08
N LEU A 986 22.59 -7.45 -7.52
CA LEU A 986 22.15 -8.84 -7.68
C LEU A 986 21.59 -9.10 -9.07
N ALA A 987 21.33 -10.38 -9.36
CA ALA A 987 20.63 -10.89 -10.55
C ALA A 987 21.32 -10.69 -11.91
N SER A 988 22.53 -10.13 -11.95
CA SER A 988 23.30 -10.01 -13.19
C SER A 988 24.78 -10.26 -12.99
N THR A 989 25.37 -10.99 -13.94
CA THR A 989 26.80 -11.24 -14.07
C THR A 989 27.39 -10.53 -15.29
N LYS A 990 26.54 -10.04 -16.21
CA LYS A 990 26.94 -9.32 -17.43
C LYS A 990 26.38 -7.91 -17.45
N VAL A 991 27.15 -6.99 -18.04
CA VAL A 991 26.73 -5.60 -18.29
C VAL A 991 25.54 -5.57 -19.24
N ASP A 992 24.53 -4.80 -18.89
CA ASP A 992 23.47 -4.44 -19.81
C ASP A 992 23.96 -3.31 -20.72
N GLU A 993 24.64 -3.67 -21.81
CA GLU A 993 25.27 -2.68 -22.69
C GLU A 993 24.25 -1.70 -23.29
N ARG A 994 23.03 -2.16 -23.55
CA ARG A 994 21.95 -1.31 -24.09
C ARG A 994 21.42 -0.36 -23.02
N GLY A 995 21.23 -0.85 -21.80
CA GLY A 995 20.84 -0.02 -20.64
C GLY A 995 21.91 1.01 -20.27
N ALA A 996 23.19 0.61 -20.26
CA ALA A 996 24.31 1.52 -20.01
C ALA A 996 24.43 2.59 -21.10
N ALA A 997 24.27 2.22 -22.38
CA ALA A 997 24.22 3.18 -23.48
C ALA A 997 23.04 4.16 -23.34
N LEU A 998 21.85 3.66 -23.00
CA LEU A 998 20.66 4.48 -22.73
C LEU A 998 20.91 5.48 -21.61
N MET A 999 21.53 5.08 -20.50
CA MET A 999 21.86 6.02 -19.41
C MET A 999 22.89 7.07 -19.85
N ARG A 1000 23.92 6.70 -20.63
CA ARG A 1000 24.89 7.67 -21.16
C ARG A 1000 24.20 8.70 -22.04
N GLU A 1001 23.30 8.26 -22.91
CA GLU A 1001 22.51 9.14 -23.78
C GLU A 1001 21.60 10.07 -22.97
N TRP A 1002 20.86 9.51 -22.01
CA TRP A 1002 19.99 10.28 -21.13
C TRP A 1002 20.76 11.34 -20.34
N VAL A 1003 21.87 10.97 -19.68
CA VAL A 1003 22.68 11.93 -18.92
C VAL A 1003 23.24 13.03 -19.81
N ARG A 1004 23.69 12.73 -21.05
CA ARG A 1004 24.12 13.77 -22.00
C ARG A 1004 23.02 14.74 -22.38
N SER A 1005 21.77 14.27 -22.42
CA SER A 1005 20.60 15.09 -22.77
C SER A 1005 20.16 16.04 -21.65
N LEU A 1006 20.54 15.76 -20.40
CA LEU A 1006 20.16 16.56 -19.25
C LEU A 1006 20.87 17.92 -19.29
N LYS A 1007 20.10 18.97 -18.99
CA LYS A 1007 20.60 20.34 -18.84
C LYS A 1007 20.80 20.64 -17.36
N LYS A 1008 21.74 21.54 -17.08
CA LYS A 1008 22.02 22.03 -15.74
C LYS A 1008 20.92 22.96 -15.23
#